data_AF-A0A7X8DUQ6-F1
#
_entry.id   AF-A0A7X8DUQ6-F1
#
_cell.length_a   1.000
_cell.length_b   1.000
_cell.length_c   1.000
_cell.angle_alpha   90.00
_cell.angle_beta   90.00
_cell.angle_gamma   90.00
#
_symmetry.space_group_name_H-M   'P 1'
#
loop_
_entity.id
_entity.type
_entity.pdbx_description
1 polymer ?
#
loop_
_entity_poly.entity_id
_entity_poly.type
_entity_poly.pdbx_seq_one_letter_code
_entity_poly.pdbx_strand_id
1 'polypeptide(L)'
;MLKDYPPVLLKSKGLVEAWRNTLQAFDKFIEENIKGCFFHIKMKVMLRILHHLIEENKLSMYDEKIFEYFDNLMLYYNNTLKLFYDNEEKIKTGKAKEILEGICDVLSAQLRQFKESQLADQTIADEKSKINPIKAEKDNFLTEEKIDILNQLDDLEKQWASKKIKDYIISFREYLNILTEDEEKEIELIENIYSALIKDLKESLYIGYVRKSEKGIKKLNDFHLRKAANFYYESIKQEKENIEAIIKIQVKALEEEMEVENYEEEEEQIIQEILHTVREAYQHLGREIDELELFFKESEEDNKIVLFTSEEFEEYLNNQGLKSYINDIMVRKKLNLKVDEPDECLESFEVFNSNWEELKEEILKLYIEKINLDEFKEDINKKLQANIDLSTKVSRLFSDFITSYDKEKINEEAKYLAILDGIYETINIKIESINENIEAFAKTIEEVNSHIANETNLSYFEEEFIKLNIEIYNRFINEAVKEYSIEEEGFFNWAQEYLNKEYEEAFALFDNKVKNLLEKLYQEVNRKINKFLKEYLLFEVSTYEEIVNYSVSRLREETDDFVTEYVANIDKLTLCLEDTLKEYEIEFVEPVPHDMFNGREHEVLMAEVKEGFKKGEIIKTLNKGYRFNDQIILKANVVACK
;
A
#
# COMPACT_ATOMS: atom_id res chain seq x y z
N MET A 1 23.51 23.13 -8.09
CA MET A 1 24.32 22.30 -9.00
C MET A 1 23.79 20.88 -8.98
N LEU A 2 22.56 20.70 -9.49
CA LEU A 2 21.95 19.40 -9.81
C LEU A 2 21.80 19.19 -11.32
N LYS A 3 22.22 20.19 -12.11
CA LYS A 3 22.29 20.11 -13.58
C LYS A 3 23.30 19.06 -14.08
N ASP A 4 24.18 18.56 -13.20
CA ASP A 4 25.23 17.60 -13.55
C ASP A 4 24.92 16.15 -13.13
N TYR A 5 23.73 15.87 -12.58
CA TYR A 5 23.33 14.50 -12.20
C TYR A 5 22.12 14.01 -13.01
N PRO A 6 22.33 13.59 -14.28
CA PRO A 6 21.29 13.11 -15.19
C PRO A 6 20.57 11.76 -14.88
N PRO A 7 21.04 10.83 -14.01
CA PRO A 7 20.39 9.52 -13.87
C PRO A 7 19.03 9.58 -13.16
N VAL A 8 18.86 10.44 -12.14
CA VAL A 8 17.59 10.60 -11.41
C VAL A 8 16.51 11.17 -12.34
N LEU A 9 16.85 12.18 -13.14
CA LEU A 9 15.92 12.83 -14.08
C LEU A 9 15.54 11.96 -15.28
N LEU A 10 16.45 11.10 -15.79
CA LEU A 10 16.17 10.24 -16.94
C LEU A 10 15.45 8.94 -16.56
N LYS A 11 15.78 8.33 -15.41
CA LYS A 11 15.13 7.10 -14.93
C LYS A 11 13.86 7.34 -14.10
N SER A 12 13.68 8.52 -13.51
CA SER A 12 12.42 8.89 -12.84
C SER A 12 11.21 8.77 -13.77
N LYS A 13 11.37 9.02 -15.07
CA LYS A 13 10.28 8.85 -16.03
C LYS A 13 9.80 7.40 -16.13
N GLY A 14 10.73 6.45 -16.29
CA GLY A 14 10.39 5.02 -16.35
C GLY A 14 9.83 4.49 -15.03
N LEU A 15 10.35 4.98 -13.90
CA LEU A 15 9.86 4.65 -12.57
C LEU A 15 8.44 5.17 -12.33
N VAL A 16 8.16 6.42 -12.68
CA VAL A 16 6.82 7.04 -12.57
C VAL A 16 5.84 6.39 -13.53
N GLU A 17 6.27 5.99 -14.72
CA GLU A 17 5.44 5.25 -15.68
C GLU A 17 5.11 3.84 -15.18
N ALA A 18 6.08 3.12 -14.60
CA ALA A 18 5.84 1.83 -13.95
C ALA A 18 4.84 1.97 -12.80
N TRP A 19 5.04 2.97 -11.93
CA TRP A 19 4.12 3.25 -10.82
C TRP A 19 2.71 3.60 -11.29
N ARG A 20 2.61 4.40 -12.35
CA ARG A 20 1.33 4.70 -13.01
C ARG A 20 0.62 3.44 -13.48
N ASN A 21 1.34 2.53 -14.13
CA ASN A 21 0.77 1.28 -14.61
C ASN A 21 0.29 0.41 -13.43
N THR A 22 1.05 0.34 -12.34
CA THR A 22 0.62 -0.34 -11.10
C THR A 22 -0.69 0.24 -10.59
N LEU A 23 -0.77 1.57 -10.45
CA LEU A 23 -1.98 2.22 -9.95
C LEU A 23 -3.18 2.03 -10.90
N GLN A 24 -2.97 2.04 -12.22
CA GLN A 24 -4.04 1.80 -13.21
C GLN A 24 -4.56 0.35 -13.15
N ALA A 25 -3.66 -0.62 -13.04
CA ALA A 25 -4.03 -2.02 -12.89
C ALA A 25 -4.76 -2.26 -11.56
N PHE A 26 -4.28 -1.65 -10.48
CA PHE A 26 -4.94 -1.69 -9.18
C PHE A 26 -6.33 -1.05 -9.23
N ASP A 27 -6.46 0.14 -9.80
CA ASP A 27 -7.76 0.84 -9.93
C ASP A 27 -8.78 0.00 -10.72
N LYS A 28 -8.35 -0.65 -11.80
CA LYS A 28 -9.18 -1.57 -12.59
C LYS A 28 -9.60 -2.79 -11.78
N PHE A 29 -8.68 -3.40 -11.04
CA PHE A 29 -8.97 -4.52 -10.14
C PHE A 29 -10.01 -4.13 -9.07
N ILE A 30 -9.88 -2.95 -8.45
CA ILE A 30 -10.86 -2.44 -7.49
C ILE A 30 -12.20 -2.18 -8.17
N GLU A 31 -12.21 -1.59 -9.36
CA GLU A 31 -13.45 -1.33 -10.11
C GLU A 31 -14.21 -2.62 -10.45
N GLU A 32 -13.50 -3.66 -10.89
CA GLU A 32 -14.05 -4.99 -11.17
C GLU A 32 -14.62 -5.64 -9.90
N ASN A 33 -13.88 -5.58 -8.78
CA ASN A 33 -14.36 -6.10 -7.50
C ASN A 33 -15.55 -5.32 -6.94
N ILE A 34 -15.60 -4.00 -7.11
CA ILE A 34 -16.77 -3.19 -6.77
C ILE A 34 -17.98 -3.67 -7.57
N LYS A 35 -17.85 -3.86 -8.88
CA LYS A 35 -18.94 -4.37 -9.74
C LYS A 35 -19.38 -5.78 -9.32
N GLY A 36 -18.43 -6.66 -9.00
CA GLY A 36 -18.68 -8.00 -8.50
C GLY A 36 -19.46 -8.01 -7.19
N CYS A 37 -19.01 -7.22 -6.21
CA CYS A 37 -19.70 -7.03 -4.93
C CYS A 37 -21.11 -6.48 -5.13
N PHE A 38 -21.25 -5.43 -5.95
CA PHE A 38 -22.54 -4.81 -6.23
C PHE A 38 -23.50 -5.81 -6.88
N PHE A 39 -23.06 -6.55 -7.90
CA PHE A 39 -23.83 -7.62 -8.53
C PHE A 39 -24.33 -8.64 -7.49
N HIS A 40 -23.44 -9.11 -6.61
CA HIS A 40 -23.81 -10.06 -5.57
C HIS A 40 -24.85 -9.49 -4.59
N ILE A 41 -24.67 -8.24 -4.14
CA ILE A 41 -25.63 -7.54 -3.28
C ILE A 41 -26.99 -7.46 -3.97
N LYS A 42 -27.05 -7.05 -5.24
CA LYS A 42 -28.29 -6.98 -6.02
C LYS A 42 -29.00 -8.33 -6.05
N MET A 43 -28.26 -9.40 -6.31
CA MET A 43 -28.81 -10.75 -6.35
C MET A 43 -29.37 -11.19 -4.98
N LYS A 44 -28.68 -10.90 -3.87
CA LYS A 44 -29.19 -11.22 -2.53
C LYS A 44 -30.46 -10.44 -2.18
N VAL A 45 -30.51 -9.14 -2.50
CA VAL A 45 -31.71 -8.33 -2.29
C VAL A 45 -32.87 -8.84 -3.13
N MET A 46 -32.65 -9.10 -4.42
CA MET A 46 -33.67 -9.65 -5.32
C MET A 46 -34.18 -11.01 -4.82
N LEU A 47 -33.30 -11.94 -4.45
CA LEU A 47 -33.69 -13.25 -3.93
C LEU A 47 -34.50 -13.13 -2.65
N ARG A 48 -34.16 -12.19 -1.75
CA ARG A 48 -34.95 -11.96 -0.54
C ARG A 48 -36.35 -11.44 -0.86
N ILE A 49 -36.47 -10.47 -1.77
CA ILE A 49 -37.79 -9.98 -2.23
C ILE A 49 -38.59 -11.13 -2.85
N LEU A 50 -37.99 -11.90 -3.76
CA LEU A 50 -38.67 -13.02 -4.41
C LEU A 50 -39.11 -14.10 -3.41
N HIS A 51 -38.30 -14.39 -2.38
CA HIS A 51 -38.70 -15.33 -1.32
C HIS A 51 -39.96 -14.85 -0.60
N HIS A 52 -40.04 -13.56 -0.25
CA HIS A 52 -41.27 -12.98 0.31
C HIS A 52 -42.46 -13.15 -0.65
N LEU A 53 -42.26 -12.92 -1.95
CA LEU A 53 -43.30 -13.05 -2.97
C LEU A 53 -43.70 -14.51 -3.25
N ILE A 54 -42.83 -15.48 -3.01
CA ILE A 54 -43.11 -16.90 -3.29
C ILE A 54 -43.72 -17.59 -2.07
N GLU A 55 -43.11 -17.44 -0.91
CA GLU A 55 -43.36 -18.25 0.29
C GLU A 55 -44.17 -17.53 1.37
N GLU A 56 -44.04 -16.20 1.48
CA GLU A 56 -44.64 -15.45 2.58
C GLU A 56 -45.94 -14.71 2.20
N ASN A 57 -46.43 -14.91 0.98
CA ASN A 57 -47.77 -14.46 0.59
C ASN A 57 -48.82 -15.51 1.02
N LYS A 58 -49.93 -15.06 1.61
CA LYS A 58 -50.92 -15.96 2.20
C LYS A 58 -51.72 -16.68 1.11
N LEU A 59 -52.19 -15.96 0.09
CA LEU A 59 -53.12 -16.53 -0.90
C LEU A 59 -52.51 -17.63 -1.78
N SER A 60 -51.21 -17.61 -2.06
CA SER A 60 -50.65 -18.56 -3.02
C SER A 60 -50.52 -20.00 -2.53
N MET A 61 -50.68 -20.26 -1.23
CA MET A 61 -50.74 -21.63 -0.70
C MET A 61 -51.93 -22.44 -1.26
N TYR A 62 -52.96 -21.74 -1.78
CA TYR A 62 -54.18 -22.36 -2.32
C TYR A 62 -54.29 -22.21 -3.84
N ASP A 63 -53.32 -21.60 -4.51
CA ASP A 63 -53.33 -21.45 -5.97
C ASP A 63 -53.46 -22.79 -6.69
N GLU A 64 -52.79 -23.82 -6.16
CA GLU A 64 -52.88 -25.18 -6.67
C GLU A 64 -54.22 -25.81 -6.29
N LYS A 65 -54.68 -25.62 -5.06
CA LYS A 65 -55.94 -26.18 -4.55
C LYS A 65 -57.19 -25.65 -5.24
N ILE A 66 -57.26 -24.35 -5.53
CA ILE A 66 -58.44 -23.74 -6.19
C ILE A 66 -58.67 -24.41 -7.55
N PHE A 67 -57.60 -24.64 -8.30
CA PHE A 67 -57.70 -25.33 -9.59
C PHE A 67 -57.99 -26.83 -9.42
N GLU A 68 -57.35 -27.50 -8.46
CA GLU A 68 -57.62 -28.91 -8.14
C GLU A 68 -59.09 -29.14 -7.75
N TYR A 69 -59.69 -28.25 -6.95
CA TYR A 69 -61.08 -28.31 -6.54
C TYR A 69 -62.02 -28.21 -7.76
N PHE A 70 -61.72 -27.30 -8.68
CA PHE A 70 -62.49 -27.17 -9.92
C PHE A 70 -62.31 -28.36 -10.86
N ASP A 71 -61.10 -28.92 -10.98
CA ASP A 71 -60.82 -30.10 -11.81
C ASP A 71 -61.51 -31.37 -11.24
N ASN A 72 -61.49 -31.54 -9.91
CA ASN A 72 -62.21 -32.61 -9.23
C ASN A 72 -63.72 -32.51 -9.44
N LEU A 73 -64.30 -31.31 -9.35
CA LEU A 73 -65.71 -31.09 -9.64
C LEU A 73 -66.07 -31.53 -11.06
N MET A 74 -65.26 -31.15 -12.04
CA MET A 74 -65.47 -31.52 -13.44
C MET A 74 -65.33 -33.04 -13.65
N LEU A 75 -64.46 -33.70 -12.88
CA LEU A 75 -64.37 -35.16 -12.86
C LEU A 75 -65.66 -35.80 -12.34
N TYR A 76 -66.25 -35.28 -11.25
CA TYR A 76 -67.53 -35.77 -10.73
C TYR A 76 -68.65 -35.62 -11.77
N TYR A 77 -68.77 -34.45 -12.40
CA TYR A 77 -69.75 -34.24 -13.48
C TYR A 77 -69.56 -35.23 -14.62
N ASN A 78 -68.33 -35.46 -15.05
CA ASN A 78 -68.03 -36.38 -16.14
C ASN A 78 -68.34 -37.84 -15.75
N ASN A 79 -68.10 -38.22 -14.49
CA ASN A 79 -68.47 -39.54 -13.97
C ASN A 79 -69.99 -39.72 -13.94
N THR A 80 -70.76 -38.71 -13.50
CA THR A 80 -72.23 -38.72 -13.51
C THR A 80 -72.77 -38.88 -14.93
N LEU A 81 -72.25 -38.10 -15.90
CA LEU A 81 -72.65 -38.22 -17.31
C LEU A 81 -72.33 -39.61 -17.87
N LYS A 82 -71.13 -40.13 -17.58
CA LYS A 82 -70.72 -41.44 -18.06
C LYS A 82 -71.58 -42.56 -17.48
N LEU A 83 -71.88 -42.52 -16.19
CA LEU A 83 -72.79 -43.47 -15.53
C LEU A 83 -74.19 -43.45 -16.16
N PHE A 84 -74.70 -42.28 -16.50
CA PHE A 84 -75.97 -42.12 -17.20
C PHE A 84 -75.93 -42.70 -18.62
N TYR A 85 -74.98 -42.27 -19.47
CA TYR A 85 -74.89 -42.73 -20.86
C TYR A 85 -74.55 -44.22 -20.99
N ASP A 86 -73.72 -44.77 -20.09
CA ASP A 86 -73.37 -46.21 -20.09
C ASP A 86 -74.58 -47.09 -19.71
N ASN A 87 -75.62 -46.52 -19.09
CA ASN A 87 -76.82 -47.24 -18.65
C ASN A 87 -78.13 -46.70 -19.25
N GLU A 88 -78.06 -45.82 -20.26
CA GLU A 88 -79.21 -45.10 -20.84
C GLU A 88 -80.28 -46.05 -21.42
N GLU A 89 -79.86 -47.21 -21.93
CA GLU A 89 -80.74 -48.26 -22.47
C GLU A 89 -81.47 -49.06 -21.38
N LYS A 90 -81.00 -49.02 -20.13
CA LYS A 90 -81.56 -49.75 -18.98
C LYS A 90 -82.57 -48.92 -18.17
N ILE A 91 -82.54 -47.59 -18.32
CA ILE A 91 -83.51 -46.67 -17.73
C ILE A 91 -84.67 -46.53 -18.72
N LYS A 92 -85.82 -47.15 -18.41
CA LYS A 92 -87.00 -47.19 -19.28
C LYS A 92 -87.61 -45.79 -19.41
N THR A 93 -88.31 -45.56 -20.52
CA THR A 93 -89.00 -44.29 -20.79
C THR A 93 -90.07 -44.00 -19.74
N GLY A 94 -89.86 -42.94 -18.95
CA GLY A 94 -90.73 -42.44 -17.89
C GLY A 94 -90.23 -41.07 -17.40
N LYS A 95 -90.98 -40.39 -16.52
CA LYS A 95 -90.61 -39.05 -16.01
C LYS A 95 -89.25 -39.02 -15.32
N ALA A 96 -88.82 -40.11 -14.70
CA ALA A 96 -87.49 -40.24 -14.10
C ALA A 96 -86.36 -40.07 -15.13
N LYS A 97 -86.53 -40.63 -16.35
CA LYS A 97 -85.58 -40.45 -17.46
C LYS A 97 -85.53 -38.99 -17.92
N GLU A 98 -86.68 -38.33 -18.06
CA GLU A 98 -86.74 -36.90 -18.43
C GLU A 98 -86.04 -36.00 -17.40
N ILE A 99 -86.20 -36.30 -16.10
CA ILE A 99 -85.53 -35.56 -15.03
C ILE A 99 -84.01 -35.81 -15.05
N LEU A 100 -83.57 -37.06 -15.25
CA LEU A 100 -82.15 -37.41 -15.37
C LEU A 100 -81.48 -36.85 -16.62
N GLU A 101 -82.17 -36.85 -17.77
CA GLU A 101 -81.75 -36.16 -18.99
C GLU A 101 -81.59 -34.67 -18.72
N GLY A 102 -82.55 -34.04 -18.01
CA GLY A 102 -82.46 -32.65 -17.60
C GLY A 102 -81.29 -32.34 -16.65
N ILE A 103 -80.93 -33.26 -15.75
CA ILE A 103 -79.73 -33.12 -14.91
C ILE A 103 -78.46 -33.23 -15.78
N CYS A 104 -78.40 -34.24 -16.66
CA CYS A 104 -77.24 -34.48 -17.52
C CYS A 104 -77.04 -33.37 -18.55
N ASP A 105 -78.10 -32.78 -19.08
CA ASP A 105 -78.01 -31.63 -20.00
C ASP A 105 -77.37 -30.41 -19.31
N VAL A 106 -77.75 -30.15 -18.05
CA VAL A 106 -77.16 -29.06 -17.25
C VAL A 106 -75.68 -29.33 -16.97
N LEU A 107 -75.34 -30.53 -16.48
CA LEU A 107 -73.95 -30.91 -16.20
C LEU A 107 -73.08 -30.92 -17.46
N SER A 108 -73.63 -31.38 -18.60
CA SER A 108 -72.96 -31.39 -19.91
C SER A 108 -72.72 -29.97 -20.43
N ALA A 109 -73.70 -29.07 -20.27
CA ALA A 109 -73.55 -27.66 -20.61
C ALA A 109 -72.46 -26.98 -19.76
N GLN A 110 -72.40 -27.28 -18.47
CA GLN A 110 -71.36 -26.77 -17.56
C GLN A 110 -69.96 -27.28 -17.92
N LEU A 111 -69.81 -28.58 -18.18
CA LEU A 111 -68.56 -29.18 -18.64
C LEU A 111 -68.09 -28.59 -19.98
N ARG A 112 -69.04 -28.29 -20.88
CA ARG A 112 -68.73 -27.65 -22.16
C ARG A 112 -68.29 -26.21 -21.97
N GLN A 113 -69.00 -25.44 -21.15
CA GLN A 113 -68.64 -24.07 -20.82
C GLN A 113 -67.25 -24.00 -20.17
N PHE A 114 -66.90 -24.98 -19.33
CA PHE A 114 -65.56 -25.10 -18.75
C PHE A 114 -64.47 -25.38 -19.78
N LYS A 115 -64.69 -26.32 -20.70
CA LYS A 115 -63.72 -26.60 -21.78
C LYS A 115 -63.54 -25.40 -22.70
N GLU A 116 -64.63 -24.71 -23.02
CA GLU A 116 -64.59 -23.49 -23.83
C GLU A 116 -63.89 -22.32 -23.10
N SER A 117 -64.07 -22.17 -21.78
CA SER A 117 -63.36 -21.16 -20.99
C SER A 117 -61.87 -21.45 -20.82
N GLN A 118 -61.47 -22.72 -20.65
CA GLN A 118 -60.07 -23.12 -20.69
C GLN A 118 -59.40 -22.81 -22.05
N LEU A 119 -60.12 -22.99 -23.16
CA LEU A 119 -59.62 -22.69 -24.51
C LEU A 119 -59.57 -21.18 -24.81
N ALA A 120 -60.44 -20.37 -24.21
CA ALA A 120 -60.51 -18.93 -24.43
C ALA A 120 -59.44 -18.14 -23.65
N ASP A 121 -59.08 -18.58 -22.44
CA ASP A 121 -58.03 -17.94 -21.62
C ASP A 121 -56.61 -18.44 -21.94
N GLN A 122 -56.48 -19.52 -22.72
CA GLN A 122 -55.20 -20.01 -23.21
C GLN A 122 -54.89 -19.46 -24.61
N THR A 123 -54.05 -18.42 -24.69
CA THR A 123 -53.20 -18.18 -25.87
C THR A 123 -52.11 -19.26 -26.05
N ILE A 124 -52.38 -20.52 -25.70
CA ILE A 124 -51.46 -21.65 -25.75
C ILE A 124 -52.19 -22.79 -26.48
N ALA A 125 -51.81 -23.02 -27.73
CA ALA A 125 -52.47 -23.91 -28.68
C ALA A 125 -52.14 -25.40 -28.50
N ASP A 126 -52.17 -25.93 -27.28
CA ASP A 126 -51.86 -27.35 -27.06
C ASP A 126 -52.84 -28.02 -26.09
N GLU A 127 -53.71 -28.87 -26.64
CA GLU A 127 -54.69 -29.72 -25.90
C GLU A 127 -54.04 -30.68 -24.88
N LYS A 128 -52.70 -30.68 -24.77
CA LYS A 128 -51.90 -31.49 -23.83
C LYS A 128 -51.32 -30.71 -22.64
N SER A 129 -51.45 -29.39 -22.59
CA SER A 129 -50.89 -28.57 -21.53
C SER A 129 -51.74 -28.64 -20.25
N LYS A 130 -51.34 -29.50 -19.29
CA LYS A 130 -51.88 -29.60 -17.91
C LYS A 130 -51.36 -28.49 -16.98
N ILE A 131 -51.21 -27.25 -17.45
CA ILE A 131 -50.64 -26.18 -16.61
C ILE A 131 -51.78 -25.44 -15.90
N ASN A 132 -51.76 -25.44 -14.56
CA ASN A 132 -52.72 -24.67 -13.74
C ASN A 132 -52.63 -23.17 -14.10
N PRO A 133 -53.73 -22.55 -14.58
CA PRO A 133 -53.71 -21.14 -15.00
C PRO A 133 -53.44 -20.13 -13.88
N ILE A 134 -53.84 -20.46 -12.64
CA ILE A 134 -53.57 -19.63 -11.45
C ILE A 134 -52.07 -19.62 -11.14
N LYS A 135 -51.42 -20.79 -11.30
CA LYS A 135 -49.97 -20.93 -11.17
C LYS A 135 -49.23 -20.18 -12.29
N ALA A 136 -49.70 -20.29 -13.53
CA ALA A 136 -49.14 -19.56 -14.66
C ALA A 136 -49.23 -18.03 -14.49
N GLU A 137 -50.36 -17.51 -13.97
CA GLU A 137 -50.50 -16.09 -13.63
C GLU A 137 -49.48 -15.65 -12.57
N LYS A 138 -49.31 -16.44 -11.50
CA LYS A 138 -48.31 -16.17 -10.44
C LYS A 138 -46.89 -16.17 -11.01
N ASP A 139 -46.53 -17.18 -11.80
CA ASP A 139 -45.18 -17.31 -12.36
C ASP A 139 -44.86 -16.15 -13.35
N ASN A 140 -45.84 -15.73 -14.15
CA ASN A 140 -45.70 -14.57 -15.02
C ASN A 140 -45.49 -13.29 -14.21
N PHE A 141 -46.29 -13.07 -13.16
CA PHE A 141 -46.13 -11.92 -12.27
C PHE A 141 -44.76 -11.91 -11.59
N LEU A 142 -44.30 -13.04 -11.06
CA LEU A 142 -42.98 -13.16 -10.44
C LEU A 142 -41.85 -12.88 -11.44
N THR A 143 -42.02 -13.29 -12.69
CA THR A 143 -41.05 -13.03 -13.77
C THR A 143 -40.99 -11.55 -14.13
N GLU A 144 -42.14 -10.88 -14.25
CA GLU A 144 -42.22 -9.43 -14.47
C GLU A 144 -41.59 -8.64 -13.31
N GLU A 145 -41.93 -8.99 -12.06
CA GLU A 145 -41.36 -8.35 -10.88
C GLU A 145 -39.86 -8.59 -10.75
N LYS A 146 -39.37 -9.78 -11.11
CA LYS A 146 -37.92 -10.05 -11.15
C LYS A 146 -37.19 -9.07 -12.07
N ILE A 147 -37.73 -8.82 -13.26
CA ILE A 147 -37.16 -7.87 -14.23
C ILE A 147 -37.23 -6.45 -13.67
N ASP A 148 -38.37 -6.05 -13.08
CA ASP A 148 -38.58 -4.71 -12.52
C ASP A 148 -37.67 -4.43 -11.30
N ILE A 149 -37.47 -5.42 -10.43
CA ILE A 149 -36.53 -5.34 -9.30
C ILE A 149 -35.10 -5.16 -9.80
N LEU A 150 -34.68 -5.98 -10.78
CA LEU A 150 -33.33 -5.88 -11.36
C LEU A 150 -33.09 -4.52 -12.01
N ASN A 151 -34.04 -4.01 -12.80
CA ASN A 151 -33.94 -2.69 -13.42
C ASN A 151 -33.76 -1.58 -12.38
N GLN A 152 -34.53 -1.62 -11.28
CA GLN A 152 -34.39 -0.64 -10.20
C GLN A 152 -33.00 -0.71 -9.53
N LEU A 153 -32.49 -1.91 -9.29
CA LEU A 153 -31.19 -2.11 -8.67
C LEU A 153 -30.04 -1.71 -9.60
N ASP A 154 -30.19 -1.94 -10.90
CA ASP A 154 -29.24 -1.46 -11.92
C ASP A 154 -29.23 0.07 -12.04
N ASP A 155 -30.40 0.71 -11.93
CA ASP A 155 -30.48 2.17 -11.91
C ASP A 155 -29.83 2.76 -10.65
N LEU A 156 -29.98 2.08 -9.50
CA LEU A 156 -29.29 2.44 -8.26
C LEU A 156 -27.77 2.37 -8.44
N GLU A 157 -27.27 1.27 -9.02
CA GLU A 157 -25.84 1.09 -9.34
C GLU A 157 -25.31 2.21 -10.23
N LYS A 158 -26.00 2.52 -11.33
CA LYS A 158 -25.59 3.60 -12.25
C LYS A 158 -25.54 4.95 -11.55
N GLN A 159 -26.55 5.26 -10.74
CA GLN A 159 -26.59 6.52 -9.99
C GLN A 159 -25.46 6.62 -8.97
N TRP A 160 -25.18 5.53 -8.26
CA TRP A 160 -24.09 5.48 -7.29
C TRP A 160 -22.73 5.59 -8.00
N ALA A 161 -22.51 4.78 -9.04
CA ALA A 161 -21.25 4.73 -9.77
C ALA A 161 -20.90 6.08 -10.40
N SER A 162 -21.89 6.79 -10.95
CA SER A 162 -21.69 8.13 -11.54
C SER A 162 -21.19 9.19 -10.56
N LYS A 163 -21.37 8.97 -9.25
CA LYS A 163 -21.05 9.96 -8.20
C LYS A 163 -19.87 9.57 -7.33
N LYS A 164 -19.68 8.28 -7.05
CA LYS A 164 -18.83 7.82 -5.94
C LYS A 164 -17.77 6.80 -6.32
N ILE A 165 -17.84 6.15 -7.50
CA ILE A 165 -16.93 5.04 -7.81
C ILE A 165 -15.47 5.47 -7.81
N LYS A 166 -15.16 6.65 -8.35
CA LYS A 166 -13.80 7.19 -8.39
C LYS A 166 -13.25 7.45 -6.99
N ASP A 167 -14.04 8.06 -6.12
CA ASP A 167 -13.65 8.36 -4.74
C ASP A 167 -13.37 7.07 -3.95
N TYR A 168 -14.20 6.04 -4.17
CA TYR A 168 -14.02 4.72 -3.57
C TYR A 168 -12.72 4.05 -4.05
N ILE A 169 -12.47 4.02 -5.37
CA ILE A 169 -11.24 3.46 -5.94
C ILE A 169 -10.00 4.12 -5.31
N ILE A 170 -9.97 5.45 -5.25
CA ILE A 170 -8.86 6.20 -4.65
C ILE A 170 -8.69 5.83 -3.17
N SER A 171 -9.78 5.73 -2.40
CA SER A 171 -9.71 5.38 -0.98
C SER A 171 -9.11 4.00 -0.72
N PHE A 172 -9.27 3.05 -1.64
CA PHE A 172 -8.72 1.70 -1.49
C PHE A 172 -7.24 1.58 -1.90
N ARG A 173 -6.65 2.59 -2.54
CA ARG A 173 -5.23 2.54 -2.93
C ARG A 173 -4.27 2.38 -1.74
N GLU A 174 -4.69 2.72 -0.52
CA GLU A 174 -3.88 2.47 0.69
C GLU A 174 -3.62 0.98 0.96
N TYR A 175 -4.42 0.09 0.37
CA TYR A 175 -4.27 -1.36 0.49
C TYR A 175 -3.37 -1.97 -0.60
N LEU A 176 -2.80 -1.17 -1.51
CA LEU A 176 -1.97 -1.66 -2.62
C LEU A 176 -0.75 -2.45 -2.13
N ASN A 177 -0.08 -1.99 -1.07
CA ASN A 177 1.07 -2.71 -0.50
C ASN A 177 0.64 -4.06 0.11
N ILE A 178 -0.56 -4.13 0.68
CA ILE A 178 -1.07 -5.30 1.41
C ILE A 178 -1.44 -6.43 0.43
N LEU A 179 -1.86 -6.11 -0.79
CA LEU A 179 -2.11 -7.09 -1.85
C LEU A 179 -0.90 -7.93 -2.25
N THR A 180 0.31 -7.46 -1.93
CA THR A 180 1.56 -8.13 -2.30
C THR A 180 2.03 -9.12 -1.23
N GLU A 181 1.31 -9.22 -0.10
CA GLU A 181 1.69 -10.06 1.03
C GLU A 181 1.20 -11.51 0.88
N ASP A 182 -0.12 -11.73 0.78
CA ASP A 182 -0.72 -13.06 0.57
C ASP A 182 -2.17 -13.03 0.01
N GLU A 183 -2.72 -14.22 -0.27
CA GLU A 183 -4.10 -14.40 -0.73
C GLU A 183 -5.17 -14.06 0.34
N GLU A 184 -4.86 -14.19 1.64
CA GLU A 184 -5.81 -13.85 2.72
C GLU A 184 -6.06 -12.33 2.76
N LYS A 185 -5.03 -11.54 2.47
CA LYS A 185 -5.08 -10.08 2.37
C LYS A 185 -5.89 -9.58 1.19
N GLU A 186 -5.86 -10.28 0.06
CA GLU A 186 -6.77 -9.99 -1.05
C GLU A 186 -8.23 -10.18 -0.63
N ILE A 187 -8.54 -11.27 0.09
CA ILE A 187 -9.89 -11.52 0.60
C ILE A 187 -10.31 -10.42 1.59
N GLU A 188 -9.43 -10.02 2.51
CA GLU A 188 -9.67 -8.91 3.46
C GLU A 188 -10.03 -7.61 2.72
N LEU A 189 -9.34 -7.30 1.62
CA LEU A 189 -9.65 -6.13 0.79
C LEU A 189 -11.04 -6.24 0.15
N ILE A 190 -11.41 -7.41 -0.39
CA ILE A 190 -12.74 -7.64 -0.98
C ILE A 190 -13.84 -7.53 0.09
N GLU A 191 -13.60 -8.02 1.31
CA GLU A 191 -14.51 -7.85 2.44
C GLU A 191 -14.72 -6.37 2.81
N ASN A 192 -13.65 -5.58 2.79
CA ASN A 192 -13.70 -4.14 3.03
C ASN A 192 -14.47 -3.41 1.92
N ILE A 193 -14.28 -3.77 0.65
CA ILE A 193 -15.06 -3.21 -0.49
C ILE A 193 -16.55 -3.50 -0.30
N TYR A 194 -16.91 -4.75 -0.03
CA TYR A 194 -18.30 -5.17 0.13
C TYR A 194 -18.98 -4.46 1.31
N SER A 195 -18.29 -4.37 2.45
CA SER A 195 -18.79 -3.69 3.65
C SER A 195 -18.97 -2.19 3.45
N ALA A 196 -18.04 -1.55 2.74
CA ALA A 196 -18.11 -0.13 2.41
C ALA A 196 -19.28 0.19 1.46
N LEU A 197 -19.59 -0.72 0.51
CA LEU A 197 -20.74 -0.61 -0.36
C LEU A 197 -22.06 -0.74 0.42
N ILE A 198 -22.18 -1.73 1.31
CA ILE A 198 -23.39 -1.89 2.13
C ILE A 198 -23.62 -0.66 2.98
N LYS A 199 -22.59 -0.16 3.65
CA LYS A 199 -22.69 1.02 4.52
C LYS A 199 -23.25 2.23 3.78
N ASP A 200 -22.85 2.43 2.54
CA ASP A 200 -23.27 3.59 1.74
C ASP A 200 -24.63 3.41 1.05
N LEU A 201 -24.97 2.17 0.68
CA LEU A 201 -26.20 1.85 -0.06
C LEU A 201 -27.35 1.40 0.84
N LYS A 202 -27.10 1.14 2.14
CA LYS A 202 -28.04 0.55 3.11
C LYS A 202 -29.45 1.13 2.99
N GLU A 203 -29.58 2.44 3.11
CA GLU A 203 -30.90 3.09 3.12
C GLU A 203 -31.62 2.91 1.78
N SER A 204 -30.93 3.09 0.67
CA SER A 204 -31.53 3.00 -0.66
C SER A 204 -31.95 1.56 -1.00
N LEU A 205 -31.09 0.58 -0.65
CA LEU A 205 -31.39 -0.85 -0.80
C LEU A 205 -32.58 -1.25 0.08
N TYR A 206 -32.61 -0.80 1.34
CA TYR A 206 -33.68 -1.12 2.28
C TYR A 206 -35.03 -0.53 1.85
N ILE A 207 -35.06 0.74 1.43
CA ILE A 207 -36.27 1.38 0.90
C ILE A 207 -36.78 0.63 -0.34
N GLY A 208 -35.87 0.24 -1.25
CA GLY A 208 -36.21 -0.56 -2.42
C GLY A 208 -36.80 -1.92 -2.04
N TYR A 209 -36.15 -2.63 -1.12
CA TYR A 209 -36.59 -3.91 -0.57
C TYR A 209 -38.00 -3.84 0.03
N VAL A 210 -38.24 -2.89 0.95
CA VAL A 210 -39.55 -2.75 1.61
C VAL A 210 -40.62 -2.41 0.59
N ARG A 211 -40.38 -1.40 -0.25
CA ARG A 211 -41.37 -0.93 -1.23
C ARG A 211 -41.79 -2.02 -2.20
N LYS A 212 -40.83 -2.80 -2.75
CA LYS A 212 -41.12 -3.87 -3.70
C LYS A 212 -41.79 -5.06 -3.02
N SER A 213 -41.30 -5.48 -1.86
CA SER A 213 -41.89 -6.59 -1.11
C SER A 213 -43.33 -6.27 -0.71
N GLU A 214 -43.61 -5.11 -0.14
CA GLU A 214 -44.97 -4.72 0.25
C GLU A 214 -45.91 -4.63 -0.96
N LYS A 215 -45.48 -3.96 -2.03
CA LYS A 215 -46.32 -3.79 -3.23
C LYS A 215 -46.63 -5.15 -3.88
N GLY A 216 -45.64 -6.02 -3.99
CA GLY A 216 -45.82 -7.33 -4.59
C GLY A 216 -46.69 -8.27 -3.73
N ILE A 217 -46.47 -8.30 -2.42
CA ILE A 217 -47.32 -9.08 -1.49
C ILE A 217 -48.76 -8.56 -1.51
N LYS A 218 -48.96 -7.24 -1.47
CA LYS A 218 -50.31 -6.65 -1.57
C LYS A 218 -51.02 -7.07 -2.86
N LYS A 219 -50.31 -7.07 -4.00
CA LYS A 219 -50.88 -7.50 -5.28
C LYS A 219 -51.19 -9.01 -5.32
N LEU A 220 -50.34 -9.85 -4.72
CA LEU A 220 -50.59 -11.29 -4.62
C LEU A 220 -51.71 -11.65 -3.63
N ASN A 221 -51.90 -10.83 -2.60
CA ASN A 221 -52.99 -10.96 -1.62
C ASN A 221 -54.28 -10.25 -2.07
N ASP A 222 -54.29 -9.52 -3.19
CA ASP A 222 -55.47 -8.84 -3.73
C ASP A 222 -56.07 -9.65 -4.88
N PHE A 223 -57.22 -10.23 -4.60
CA PHE A 223 -57.93 -11.11 -5.50
C PHE A 223 -58.44 -10.41 -6.76
N HIS A 224 -58.83 -9.13 -6.67
CA HIS A 224 -59.29 -8.37 -7.82
C HIS A 224 -58.15 -8.10 -8.83
N LEU A 225 -56.90 -8.16 -8.36
CA LEU A 225 -55.71 -8.02 -9.20
C LEU A 225 -55.22 -9.35 -9.78
N ARG A 226 -55.75 -10.49 -9.30
CA ARG A 226 -55.44 -11.85 -9.75
C ARG A 226 -56.59 -12.42 -10.55
N LYS A 227 -56.62 -12.12 -11.85
CA LYS A 227 -57.77 -12.39 -12.72
C LYS A 227 -58.09 -13.87 -12.84
N ALA A 228 -57.06 -14.72 -12.97
CA ALA A 228 -57.28 -16.16 -13.10
C ALA A 228 -57.80 -16.74 -11.78
N ALA A 229 -57.15 -16.40 -10.66
CA ALA A 229 -57.61 -16.83 -9.34
C ALA A 229 -59.08 -16.40 -9.10
N ASN A 230 -59.40 -15.14 -9.41
CA ASN A 230 -60.75 -14.58 -9.27
C ASN A 230 -61.80 -15.26 -10.11
N PHE A 231 -61.48 -15.55 -11.36
CA PHE A 231 -62.37 -16.28 -12.25
C PHE A 231 -62.70 -17.68 -11.69
N TYR A 232 -61.70 -18.46 -11.29
CA TYR A 232 -61.92 -19.83 -10.82
C TYR A 232 -62.69 -19.89 -9.50
N TYR A 233 -62.44 -18.97 -8.57
CA TYR A 233 -63.21 -18.90 -7.33
C TYR A 233 -64.67 -18.52 -7.54
N GLU A 234 -64.95 -17.48 -8.33
CA GLU A 234 -66.33 -17.10 -8.62
C GLU A 234 -67.05 -18.22 -9.39
N SER A 235 -66.33 -18.95 -10.24
CA SER A 235 -66.85 -20.14 -10.92
C SER A 235 -67.21 -21.24 -9.92
N ILE A 236 -66.33 -21.57 -8.97
CA ILE A 236 -66.61 -22.54 -7.89
C ILE A 236 -67.88 -22.14 -7.13
N LYS A 237 -68.01 -20.86 -6.78
CA LYS A 237 -69.16 -20.33 -6.04
C LYS A 237 -70.46 -20.44 -6.84
N GLN A 238 -70.42 -20.07 -8.12
CA GLN A 238 -71.56 -20.23 -9.02
C GLN A 238 -71.95 -21.70 -9.19
N GLU A 239 -70.96 -22.58 -9.29
CA GLU A 239 -71.21 -24.02 -9.40
C GLU A 239 -71.86 -24.61 -8.14
N LYS A 240 -71.56 -24.08 -6.95
CA LYS A 240 -72.27 -24.45 -5.71
C LYS A 240 -73.75 -24.18 -5.82
N GLU A 241 -74.11 -22.97 -6.25
CA GLU A 241 -75.49 -22.56 -6.42
C GLU A 241 -76.19 -23.43 -7.47
N ASN A 242 -75.51 -23.77 -8.55
CA ASN A 242 -76.03 -24.62 -9.62
C ASN A 242 -76.28 -26.06 -9.12
N ILE A 243 -75.31 -26.72 -8.48
CA ILE A 243 -75.51 -28.08 -7.94
C ILE A 243 -76.55 -28.09 -6.82
N GLU A 244 -76.57 -27.06 -5.97
CA GLU A 244 -77.58 -26.94 -4.92
C GLU A 244 -78.99 -26.87 -5.52
N ALA A 245 -79.16 -26.15 -6.64
CA ALA A 245 -80.41 -26.10 -7.38
C ALA A 245 -80.77 -27.46 -8.00
N ILE A 246 -79.81 -28.16 -8.60
CA ILE A 246 -79.98 -29.54 -9.11
C ILE A 246 -80.49 -30.45 -7.98
N ILE A 247 -79.87 -30.38 -6.80
CA ILE A 247 -80.26 -31.21 -5.65
C ILE A 247 -81.66 -30.85 -5.13
N LYS A 248 -81.95 -29.55 -4.93
CA LYS A 248 -83.21 -29.11 -4.32
C LYS A 248 -84.42 -29.31 -5.24
N ILE A 249 -84.22 -29.22 -6.55
CA ILE A 249 -85.30 -29.24 -7.54
C ILE A 249 -85.35 -30.59 -8.25
N GLN A 250 -84.29 -30.97 -8.96
CA GLN A 250 -84.31 -32.11 -9.87
C GLN A 250 -84.10 -33.43 -9.15
N VAL A 251 -83.13 -33.53 -8.23
CA VAL A 251 -82.92 -34.75 -7.42
C VAL A 251 -84.13 -35.01 -6.53
N LYS A 252 -84.68 -33.98 -5.88
CA LYS A 252 -85.88 -34.13 -5.05
C LYS A 252 -87.11 -34.55 -5.86
N ALA A 253 -87.32 -33.97 -7.04
CA ALA A 253 -88.39 -34.39 -7.94
C ALA A 253 -88.21 -35.84 -8.42
N LEU A 254 -86.96 -36.26 -8.64
CA LEU A 254 -86.65 -37.65 -9.00
C LEU A 254 -86.96 -38.61 -7.84
N GLU A 255 -86.61 -38.26 -6.60
CA GLU A 255 -86.93 -39.07 -5.42
C GLU A 255 -88.44 -39.17 -5.17
N GLU A 256 -89.18 -38.06 -5.32
CA GLU A 256 -90.65 -38.06 -5.21
C GLU A 256 -91.30 -38.94 -6.29
N GLU A 257 -90.76 -38.99 -7.52
CA GLU A 257 -91.24 -39.88 -8.58
C GLU A 257 -90.88 -41.36 -8.30
N MET A 258 -89.68 -41.62 -7.75
CA MET A 258 -89.26 -42.96 -7.31
C MET A 258 -90.12 -43.53 -6.19
N GLU A 259 -90.73 -42.70 -5.34
CA GLU A 259 -91.69 -43.15 -4.32
C GLU A 259 -93.09 -43.47 -4.91
N VAL A 260 -93.41 -42.96 -6.10
CA VAL A 260 -94.74 -43.06 -6.74
C VAL A 260 -94.81 -44.19 -7.78
N GLU A 261 -93.74 -44.42 -8.55
CA GLU A 261 -93.65 -45.47 -9.56
C GLU A 261 -92.90 -46.72 -9.06
N ASN A 262 -93.34 -47.92 -9.47
CA ASN A 262 -92.70 -49.19 -9.13
C ASN A 262 -91.64 -49.54 -10.18
N TYR A 263 -90.40 -49.09 -9.97
CA TYR A 263 -89.26 -49.39 -10.85
C TYR A 263 -88.72 -50.82 -10.66
N GLU A 264 -88.00 -51.35 -11.64
CA GLU A 264 -87.29 -52.62 -11.50
C GLU A 264 -86.04 -52.44 -10.61
N GLU A 265 -85.69 -53.44 -9.81
CA GLU A 265 -84.61 -53.36 -8.79
C GLU A 265 -83.25 -52.94 -9.39
N GLU A 266 -82.96 -53.34 -10.63
CA GLU A 266 -81.76 -52.94 -11.38
C GLU A 266 -81.80 -51.46 -11.84
N GLU A 267 -82.98 -50.94 -12.18
CA GLU A 267 -83.18 -49.56 -12.64
C GLU A 267 -83.12 -48.58 -11.46
N GLU A 268 -83.77 -48.93 -10.34
CA GLU A 268 -83.71 -48.17 -9.10
C GLU A 268 -82.27 -48.04 -8.59
N GLN A 269 -81.48 -49.12 -8.67
CA GLN A 269 -80.08 -49.13 -8.25
C GLN A 269 -79.21 -48.16 -9.08
N ILE A 270 -79.37 -48.14 -10.41
CA ILE A 270 -78.64 -47.24 -11.30
C ILE A 270 -79.00 -45.77 -11.02
N ILE A 271 -80.29 -45.48 -10.81
CA ILE A 271 -80.75 -44.12 -10.48
C ILE A 271 -80.17 -43.67 -9.14
N GLN A 272 -80.17 -44.54 -8.12
CA GLN A 272 -79.55 -44.25 -6.83
C GLN A 272 -78.03 -44.03 -6.92
N GLU A 273 -77.33 -44.79 -7.76
CA GLU A 273 -75.89 -44.58 -8.01
C GLU A 273 -75.61 -43.23 -8.67
N ILE A 274 -76.41 -42.81 -9.67
CA ILE A 274 -76.29 -41.50 -10.32
C ILE A 274 -76.58 -40.38 -9.30
N LEU A 275 -77.66 -40.50 -8.53
CA LEU A 275 -78.00 -39.55 -7.46
C LEU A 275 -76.90 -39.45 -6.40
N HIS A 276 -76.27 -40.57 -6.06
CA HIS A 276 -75.14 -40.59 -5.14
C HIS A 276 -73.97 -39.76 -5.67
N THR A 277 -73.58 -39.92 -6.94
CA THR A 277 -72.49 -39.12 -7.53
C THR A 277 -72.77 -37.62 -7.56
N VAL A 278 -74.02 -37.21 -7.83
CA VAL A 278 -74.41 -35.78 -7.78
C VAL A 278 -74.36 -35.23 -6.36
N ARG A 279 -74.76 -36.05 -5.37
CA ARG A 279 -74.67 -35.70 -3.94
C ARG A 279 -73.23 -35.61 -3.46
N GLU A 280 -72.37 -36.53 -3.90
CA GLU A 280 -70.93 -36.48 -3.61
C GLU A 280 -70.30 -35.21 -4.19
N ALA A 281 -70.62 -34.85 -5.44
CA ALA A 281 -70.16 -33.60 -6.05
C ALA A 281 -70.53 -32.37 -5.21
N TYR A 282 -71.77 -32.31 -4.71
CA TYR A 282 -72.23 -31.22 -3.83
C TYR A 282 -71.56 -31.20 -2.46
N GLN A 283 -71.44 -32.37 -1.81
CA GLN A 283 -70.79 -32.47 -0.50
C GLN A 283 -69.31 -32.09 -0.58
N HIS A 284 -68.64 -32.52 -1.64
CA HIS A 284 -67.26 -32.18 -1.93
C HIS A 284 -67.10 -30.67 -2.15
N LEU A 285 -67.89 -30.10 -3.06
CA LEU A 285 -67.84 -28.68 -3.41
C LEU A 285 -68.22 -27.78 -2.22
N GLY A 286 -69.21 -28.19 -1.42
CA GLY A 286 -69.62 -27.47 -0.22
C GLY A 286 -68.48 -27.35 0.79
N ARG A 287 -67.77 -28.46 1.04
CA ARG A 287 -66.59 -28.47 1.91
C ARG A 287 -65.46 -27.59 1.37
N GLU A 288 -65.17 -27.70 0.08
CA GLU A 288 -64.10 -26.92 -0.57
C GLU A 288 -64.39 -25.42 -0.51
N ILE A 289 -65.64 -25.01 -0.68
CA ILE A 289 -66.04 -23.60 -0.60
C ILE A 289 -65.97 -23.08 0.82
N ASP A 290 -66.41 -23.87 1.80
CA ASP A 290 -66.33 -23.46 3.20
C ASP A 290 -64.85 -23.34 3.63
N GLU A 291 -63.97 -24.24 3.15
CA GLU A 291 -62.51 -24.15 3.34
C GLU A 291 -61.93 -22.88 2.69
N LEU A 292 -62.35 -22.55 1.46
CA LEU A 292 -61.92 -21.33 0.77
C LEU A 292 -62.44 -20.07 1.48
N GLU A 293 -63.73 -19.99 1.84
CA GLU A 293 -64.35 -18.84 2.52
C GLU A 293 -63.75 -18.56 3.91
N LEU A 294 -63.47 -19.61 4.69
CA LEU A 294 -62.78 -19.48 5.98
C LEU A 294 -61.41 -18.85 5.78
N PHE A 295 -60.67 -19.33 4.79
CA PHE A 295 -59.35 -18.84 4.47
C PHE A 295 -59.36 -17.39 3.95
N PHE A 296 -60.36 -17.01 3.13
CA PHE A 296 -60.52 -15.62 2.70
C PHE A 296 -60.69 -14.68 3.89
N LYS A 297 -61.54 -15.06 4.86
CA LYS A 297 -61.70 -14.29 6.10
C LYS A 297 -60.39 -14.19 6.88
N GLU A 298 -59.66 -15.29 7.03
CA GLU A 298 -58.35 -15.31 7.70
C GLU A 298 -57.27 -14.48 6.96
N SER A 299 -57.36 -14.38 5.63
CA SER A 299 -56.46 -13.57 4.80
C SER A 299 -56.77 -12.07 4.90
N GLU A 300 -58.01 -11.69 5.16
CA GLU A 300 -58.45 -10.30 5.33
C GLU A 300 -58.20 -9.76 6.76
N GLU A 301 -58.28 -10.61 7.79
CA GLU A 301 -58.31 -10.18 9.20
C GLU A 301 -56.96 -9.81 9.83
N ASP A 302 -55.80 -10.16 9.23
CA ASP A 302 -54.49 -9.78 9.80
C ASP A 302 -53.42 -9.52 8.71
N ASN A 303 -53.39 -8.29 8.19
CA ASN A 303 -52.55 -7.84 7.07
C ASN A 303 -51.19 -7.25 7.50
N LYS A 304 -50.59 -7.74 8.60
CA LYS A 304 -49.21 -7.35 8.94
C LYS A 304 -48.22 -8.16 8.11
N ILE A 305 -47.79 -7.55 7.01
CA ILE A 305 -46.63 -8.03 6.25
C ILE A 305 -45.42 -7.95 7.17
N VAL A 306 -44.81 -9.10 7.50
CA VAL A 306 -43.61 -9.17 8.33
C VAL A 306 -42.39 -9.10 7.41
N LEU A 307 -41.80 -7.91 7.32
CA LEU A 307 -40.53 -7.69 6.62
C LEU A 307 -39.40 -7.51 7.63
N PHE A 308 -38.18 -7.68 7.16
CA PHE A 308 -37.01 -7.34 7.97
C PHE A 308 -37.03 -5.86 8.37
N THR A 309 -36.67 -5.61 9.62
CA THR A 309 -36.23 -4.28 10.05
C THR A 309 -34.96 -3.87 9.30
N SER A 310 -34.62 -2.58 9.34
CA SER A 310 -33.40 -2.09 8.68
C SER A 310 -32.13 -2.77 9.22
N GLU A 311 -32.11 -3.12 10.51
CA GLU A 311 -30.99 -3.80 11.16
C GLU A 311 -30.91 -5.27 10.74
N GLU A 312 -32.03 -6.00 10.75
CA GLU A 312 -32.08 -7.40 10.29
C GLU A 312 -31.72 -7.53 8.80
N PHE A 313 -32.12 -6.55 7.98
CA PHE A 313 -31.77 -6.53 6.56
C PHE A 313 -30.28 -6.30 6.33
N GLU A 314 -29.66 -5.40 7.10
CA GLU A 314 -28.21 -5.20 7.07
C GLU A 314 -27.47 -6.44 7.56
N GLU A 315 -27.93 -7.05 8.65
CA GLU A 315 -27.36 -8.29 9.17
C GLU A 315 -27.47 -9.43 8.14
N TYR A 316 -28.58 -9.54 7.42
CA TYR A 316 -28.74 -10.49 6.33
C TYR A 316 -27.69 -10.29 5.23
N LEU A 317 -27.46 -9.05 4.79
CA LEU A 317 -26.46 -8.75 3.76
C LEU A 317 -25.02 -8.96 4.23
N ASN A 318 -24.72 -8.65 5.49
CA ASN A 318 -23.38 -8.82 6.06
C ASN A 318 -23.09 -10.29 6.45
N ASN A 319 -23.98 -10.96 7.16
CA ASN A 319 -23.72 -12.31 7.65
C ASN A 319 -23.95 -13.39 6.60
N GLN A 320 -25.01 -13.29 5.80
CA GLN A 320 -25.32 -14.29 4.77
C GLN A 320 -24.84 -13.87 3.38
N GLY A 321 -24.90 -12.58 3.07
CA GLY A 321 -24.41 -12.04 1.81
C GLY A 321 -22.89 -12.15 1.70
N LEU A 322 -22.15 -11.44 2.56
CA LEU A 322 -20.67 -11.41 2.49
C LEU A 322 -20.06 -12.82 2.57
N LYS A 323 -20.44 -13.62 3.57
CA LYS A 323 -19.89 -14.97 3.73
C LYS A 323 -20.14 -15.86 2.52
N SER A 324 -21.32 -15.74 1.90
CA SER A 324 -21.64 -16.47 0.66
C SER A 324 -20.77 -16.00 -0.50
N TYR A 325 -20.55 -14.68 -0.62
CA TYR A 325 -19.76 -14.11 -1.70
C TYR A 325 -18.29 -14.52 -1.60
N ILE A 326 -17.69 -14.40 -0.40
CA ILE A 326 -16.31 -14.83 -0.15
C ILE A 326 -16.16 -16.32 -0.41
N ASN A 327 -17.09 -17.14 0.05
CA ASN A 327 -17.07 -18.57 -0.25
C ASN A 327 -17.15 -18.85 -1.77
N ASP A 328 -17.99 -18.12 -2.51
CA ASP A 328 -18.08 -18.26 -3.96
C ASP A 328 -16.76 -17.88 -4.66
N ILE A 329 -16.08 -16.82 -4.23
CA ILE A 329 -14.75 -16.44 -4.72
C ILE A 329 -13.74 -17.55 -4.45
N MET A 330 -13.66 -18.03 -3.20
CA MET A 330 -12.74 -19.10 -2.82
C MET A 330 -12.98 -20.39 -3.60
N VAL A 331 -14.24 -20.75 -3.85
CA VAL A 331 -14.59 -21.92 -4.65
C VAL A 331 -14.17 -21.73 -6.11
N ARG A 332 -14.40 -20.55 -6.71
CA ARG A 332 -13.98 -20.26 -8.08
C ARG A 332 -12.47 -20.33 -8.25
N LYS A 333 -11.71 -19.77 -7.30
CA LYS A 333 -10.25 -19.87 -7.26
C LYS A 333 -9.79 -21.33 -7.19
N LYS A 334 -10.35 -22.14 -6.28
CA LYS A 334 -10.05 -23.58 -6.17
C LYS A 334 -10.33 -24.38 -7.45
N LEU A 335 -11.28 -23.91 -8.27
CA LEU A 335 -11.67 -24.55 -9.52
C LEU A 335 -10.94 -23.98 -10.74
N ASN A 336 -9.97 -23.07 -10.56
CA ASN A 336 -9.27 -22.34 -11.63
C ASN A 336 -10.25 -21.72 -12.64
N LEU A 337 -11.39 -21.23 -12.16
CA LEU A 337 -12.31 -20.44 -12.97
C LEU A 337 -11.77 -19.01 -13.05
N LYS A 338 -12.12 -18.28 -14.12
CA LYS A 338 -11.71 -16.88 -14.26
C LYS A 338 -12.28 -16.06 -13.09
N VAL A 339 -11.39 -15.57 -12.23
CA VAL A 339 -11.66 -14.61 -11.15
C VAL A 339 -10.94 -13.32 -11.51
N ASP A 340 -11.45 -12.19 -11.03
CA ASP A 340 -10.74 -10.91 -11.16
C ASP A 340 -9.50 -10.98 -10.27
N GLU A 341 -8.35 -11.29 -10.86
CA GLU A 341 -7.07 -11.46 -10.16
C GLU A 341 -6.24 -10.19 -10.27
N PRO A 342 -5.48 -9.82 -9.22
CA PRO A 342 -4.61 -8.65 -9.24
C PRO A 342 -3.32 -8.88 -10.03
N ASP A 343 -3.20 -9.95 -10.84
CA ASP A 343 -1.97 -10.34 -11.56
C ASP A 343 -1.34 -9.17 -12.33
N GLU A 344 -2.12 -8.43 -13.13
CA GLU A 344 -1.62 -7.26 -13.87
C GLU A 344 -1.04 -6.19 -12.93
N CYS A 345 -1.63 -6.03 -11.73
CA CYS A 345 -1.16 -5.11 -10.70
C CYS A 345 0.12 -5.63 -10.04
N LEU A 346 0.18 -6.91 -9.68
CA LEU A 346 1.34 -7.54 -9.06
C LEU A 346 2.55 -7.50 -10.00
N GLU A 347 2.37 -7.91 -11.26
CA GLU A 347 3.40 -7.83 -12.30
C GLU A 347 3.90 -6.39 -12.49
N SER A 348 2.98 -5.42 -12.55
CA SER A 348 3.36 -4.00 -12.69
C SER A 348 4.11 -3.49 -11.45
N PHE A 349 3.73 -3.92 -10.26
CA PHE A 349 4.41 -3.55 -9.01
C PHE A 349 5.80 -4.17 -8.91
N GLU A 350 5.99 -5.41 -9.35
CA GLU A 350 7.31 -6.03 -9.47
C GLU A 350 8.23 -5.26 -10.43
N VAL A 351 7.70 -4.82 -11.58
CA VAL A 351 8.44 -3.97 -12.51
C VAL A 351 8.82 -2.63 -11.87
N PHE A 352 7.90 -2.00 -11.13
CA PHE A 352 8.20 -0.78 -10.38
C PHE A 352 9.32 -1.00 -9.36
N ASN A 353 9.26 -2.07 -8.57
CA ASN A 353 10.28 -2.40 -7.57
C ASN A 353 11.63 -2.70 -8.21
N SER A 354 11.66 -3.42 -9.34
CA SER A 354 12.88 -3.65 -10.09
C SER A 354 13.50 -2.34 -10.58
N ASN A 355 12.69 -1.43 -11.13
CA ASN A 355 13.16 -0.11 -11.57
C ASN A 355 13.66 0.74 -10.39
N TRP A 356 13.04 0.61 -9.22
CA TRP A 356 13.49 1.29 -8.00
C TRP A 356 14.85 0.79 -7.53
N GLU A 357 15.04 -0.53 -7.52
CA GLU A 357 16.31 -1.18 -7.16
C GLU A 357 17.45 -0.78 -8.11
N GLU A 358 17.18 -0.76 -9.41
CA GLU A 358 18.16 -0.26 -10.39
C GLU A 358 18.54 1.21 -10.15
N LEU A 359 17.56 2.07 -9.84
CA LEU A 359 17.82 3.47 -9.53
C LEU A 359 18.66 3.61 -8.25
N LYS A 360 18.35 2.82 -7.22
CA LYS A 360 19.08 2.76 -5.96
C LYS A 360 20.55 2.40 -6.18
N GLU A 361 20.83 1.34 -6.95
CA GLU A 361 22.20 0.90 -7.23
C GLU A 361 23.01 1.94 -8.00
N GLU A 362 22.43 2.57 -9.02
CA GLU A 362 23.11 3.59 -9.81
C GLU A 362 23.43 4.84 -8.98
N ILE A 363 22.47 5.30 -8.17
CA ILE A 363 22.67 6.41 -7.27
C ILE A 363 23.79 6.09 -6.26
N LEU A 364 23.76 4.91 -5.64
CA LEU A 364 24.76 4.51 -4.66
C LEU A 364 26.16 4.52 -5.27
N LYS A 365 26.30 3.98 -6.50
CA LYS A 365 27.56 3.98 -7.23
C LYS A 365 28.08 5.40 -7.46
N LEU A 366 27.24 6.31 -7.94
CA LEU A 366 27.61 7.71 -8.17
C LEU A 366 28.02 8.41 -6.88
N TYR A 367 27.33 8.09 -5.79
CA TYR A 367 27.65 8.63 -4.49
C TYR A 367 29.04 8.17 -4.03
N ILE A 368 29.32 6.88 -4.12
CA ILE A 368 30.64 6.30 -3.78
C ILE A 368 31.74 6.93 -4.64
N GLU A 369 31.53 7.06 -5.96
CA GLU A 369 32.48 7.70 -6.88
C GLU A 369 32.76 9.16 -6.49
N LYS A 370 31.73 9.90 -6.07
CA LYS A 370 31.84 11.32 -5.70
C LYS A 370 32.61 11.54 -4.39
N ILE A 371 32.48 10.66 -3.40
CA ILE A 371 33.22 10.80 -2.13
C ILE A 371 34.73 10.66 -2.38
N ASN A 372 35.13 9.81 -3.33
CA ASN A 372 36.51 9.49 -3.67
C ASN A 372 37.42 9.29 -2.43
N LEU A 373 37.05 8.31 -1.59
CA LEU A 373 37.77 8.01 -0.34
C LEU A 373 39.25 7.66 -0.59
N ASP A 374 39.58 7.14 -1.76
CA ASP A 374 40.95 6.79 -2.12
C ASP A 374 41.80 8.03 -2.34
N GLU A 375 41.30 9.04 -3.04
CA GLU A 375 41.98 10.34 -3.19
C GLU A 375 42.20 11.03 -1.82
N PHE A 376 41.19 10.98 -0.94
CA PHE A 376 41.32 11.50 0.43
C PHE A 376 42.42 10.79 1.23
N LYS A 377 42.47 9.45 1.17
CA LYS A 377 43.51 8.65 1.83
C LYS A 377 44.89 8.93 1.24
N GLU A 378 44.98 9.13 -0.08
CA GLU A 378 46.23 9.46 -0.76
C GLU A 378 46.76 10.84 -0.35
N ASP A 379 45.89 11.87 -0.26
CA ASP A 379 46.28 13.21 0.19
C ASP A 379 46.81 13.21 1.63
N ILE A 380 46.11 12.51 2.54
CA ILE A 380 46.58 12.36 3.94
C ILE A 380 47.94 11.69 3.99
N ASN A 381 48.13 10.58 3.26
CA ASN A 381 49.40 9.87 3.23
C ASN A 381 50.53 10.74 2.68
N LYS A 382 50.28 11.52 1.62
CA LYS A 382 51.27 12.46 1.07
C LYS A 382 51.69 13.50 2.11
N LYS A 383 50.75 14.06 2.87
CA LYS A 383 51.05 15.04 3.94
C LYS A 383 51.86 14.42 5.07
N LEU A 384 51.52 13.22 5.50
CA LEU A 384 52.25 12.51 6.54
C LEU A 384 53.68 12.16 6.08
N GLN A 385 53.83 11.67 4.84
CA GLN A 385 55.13 11.32 4.28
C GLN A 385 56.03 12.55 4.06
N ALA A 386 55.47 13.68 3.62
CA ALA A 386 56.22 14.92 3.46
C ALA A 386 56.91 15.37 4.77
N ASN A 387 56.29 15.11 5.92
CA ASN A 387 56.90 15.41 7.22
C ASN A 387 58.06 14.48 7.58
N ILE A 388 58.00 13.20 7.21
CA ILE A 388 59.14 12.28 7.34
C ILE A 388 60.29 12.70 6.44
N ASP A 389 59.97 13.01 5.18
CA ASP A 389 60.95 13.41 4.18
C ASP A 389 61.68 14.70 4.60
N LEU A 390 60.94 15.68 5.12
CA LEU A 390 61.49 16.90 5.69
C LEU A 390 62.46 16.59 6.83
N SER A 391 62.03 15.81 7.83
CA SER A 391 62.87 15.47 8.99
C SER A 391 64.12 14.70 8.59
N THR A 392 64.00 13.81 7.60
CA THR A 392 65.13 13.04 7.07
C THR A 392 66.12 13.94 6.34
N LYS A 393 65.65 14.91 5.54
CA LYS A 393 66.51 15.92 4.91
C LYS A 393 67.25 16.75 5.95
N VAL A 394 66.57 17.21 7.01
CA VAL A 394 67.18 17.96 8.11
C VAL A 394 68.25 17.13 8.84
N SER A 395 67.93 15.88 9.21
CA SER A 395 68.88 14.95 9.84
C SER A 395 70.11 14.69 8.95
N ARG A 396 69.90 14.55 7.64
CA ARG A 396 70.97 14.39 6.67
C ARG A 396 71.87 15.63 6.59
N LEU A 397 71.31 16.84 6.60
CA LEU A 397 72.11 18.07 6.59
C LEU A 397 73.04 18.15 7.81
N PHE A 398 72.53 17.78 9.00
CA PHE A 398 73.37 17.66 10.20
C PHE A 398 74.45 16.59 10.04
N SER A 399 74.11 15.43 9.49
CA SER A 399 75.04 14.31 9.28
C SER A 399 76.15 14.65 8.27
N ASP A 400 75.80 15.32 7.17
CA ASP A 400 76.74 15.76 6.14
C ASP A 400 77.74 16.78 6.73
N PHE A 401 77.28 17.67 7.61
CA PHE A 401 78.16 18.58 8.35
C PHE A 401 79.14 17.81 9.24
N ILE A 402 78.66 16.87 10.06
CA ILE A 402 79.51 16.04 10.93
C ILE A 402 80.57 15.27 10.14
N THR A 403 80.19 14.71 8.99
CA THR A 403 81.10 13.92 8.15
C THR A 403 82.14 14.79 7.45
N SER A 404 81.80 16.04 7.13
CA SER A 404 82.74 17.01 6.56
C SER A 404 83.76 17.55 7.56
N TYR A 405 83.55 17.32 8.86
CA TYR A 405 84.43 17.78 9.93
C TYR A 405 85.57 16.80 10.20
N ASP A 406 86.76 17.17 9.74
CA ASP A 406 87.99 16.41 9.96
C ASP A 406 88.66 16.78 11.29
N LYS A 407 88.45 15.95 12.31
CA LYS A 407 89.03 16.13 13.66
C LYS A 407 90.55 16.05 13.68
N GLU A 408 91.20 15.45 12.68
CA GLU A 408 92.65 15.24 12.67
C GLU A 408 93.46 16.51 12.39
N LYS A 409 92.80 17.61 11.97
CA LYS A 409 93.43 18.89 11.65
C LYS A 409 93.58 19.85 12.84
N ILE A 410 93.13 19.46 14.03
CA ILE A 410 92.99 20.37 15.18
C ILE A 410 94.21 20.29 16.10
N ASN A 411 94.71 21.45 16.54
CA ASN A 411 95.75 21.53 17.56
C ASN A 411 95.18 21.20 18.94
N GLU A 412 95.67 20.14 19.60
CA GLU A 412 95.19 19.64 20.90
C GLU A 412 95.30 20.69 22.04
N GLU A 413 96.11 21.74 21.90
CA GLU A 413 96.28 22.81 22.90
C GLU A 413 95.37 24.04 22.68
N ALA A 414 94.46 24.00 21.70
CA ALA A 414 93.60 25.13 21.35
C ALA A 414 92.51 25.44 22.40
N LYS A 415 92.37 26.71 22.78
CA LYS A 415 91.37 27.16 23.77
C LYS A 415 89.91 26.98 23.31
N TYR A 416 89.67 26.89 22.01
CA TYR A 416 88.35 26.73 21.38
C TYR A 416 87.94 25.26 21.16
N LEU A 417 88.83 24.29 21.44
CA LEU A 417 88.58 22.86 21.23
C LEU A 417 87.31 22.39 21.96
N ALA A 418 87.12 22.80 23.22
CA ALA A 418 85.94 22.44 24.00
C ALA A 418 84.62 22.99 23.41
N ILE A 419 84.67 24.13 22.71
CA ILE A 419 83.50 24.69 22.03
C ILE A 419 83.20 23.88 20.77
N LEU A 420 84.23 23.54 19.97
CA LEU A 420 84.07 22.72 18.77
C LEU A 420 83.55 21.31 19.10
N ASP A 421 84.10 20.66 20.13
CA ASP A 421 83.63 19.34 20.59
C ASP A 421 82.21 19.42 21.14
N GLY A 422 81.87 20.47 21.88
CA GLY A 422 80.50 20.68 22.37
C GLY A 422 79.48 20.87 21.24
N ILE A 423 79.83 21.63 20.18
CA ILE A 423 78.97 21.77 19.00
C ILE A 423 78.83 20.43 18.27
N TYR A 424 79.95 19.71 18.08
CA TYR A 424 79.97 18.40 17.43
C TYR A 424 79.09 17.37 18.17
N GLU A 425 79.23 17.27 19.49
CA GLU A 425 78.43 16.37 20.32
C GLU A 425 76.95 16.75 20.26
N THR A 426 76.64 18.04 20.35
CA THR A 426 75.25 18.50 20.32
C THR A 426 74.58 18.25 18.96
N ILE A 427 75.29 18.42 17.84
CA ILE A 427 74.75 18.09 16.52
C ILE A 427 74.54 16.57 16.37
N ASN A 428 75.42 15.73 16.92
CA ASN A 428 75.18 14.27 16.93
C ASN A 428 73.94 13.89 17.74
N ILE A 429 73.76 14.47 18.94
CA ILE A 429 72.55 14.26 19.75
C ILE A 429 71.29 14.67 18.97
N LYS A 430 71.36 15.75 18.18
CA LYS A 430 70.24 16.19 17.31
C LYS A 430 69.92 15.18 16.22
N ILE A 431 70.94 14.60 15.58
CA ILE A 431 70.75 13.55 14.55
C ILE A 431 70.06 12.33 15.18
N GLU A 432 70.56 11.86 16.34
CA GLU A 432 69.97 10.74 17.07
C GLU A 432 68.52 11.04 17.46
N SER A 433 68.26 12.19 18.10
CA SER A 433 66.92 12.65 18.49
C SER A 433 65.96 12.70 17.29
N ILE A 434 66.36 13.32 16.17
CA ILE A 434 65.50 13.43 14.99
C ILE A 434 65.22 12.04 14.39
N ASN A 435 66.23 11.16 14.31
CA ASN A 435 66.06 9.82 13.74
C ASN A 435 65.14 8.94 14.61
N GLU A 436 65.32 8.93 15.93
CA GLU A 436 64.42 8.22 16.86
C GLU A 436 62.97 8.70 16.73
N ASN A 437 62.78 10.01 16.58
CA ASN A 437 61.46 10.60 16.42
C ASN A 437 60.84 10.32 15.05
N ILE A 438 61.63 10.21 13.97
CA ILE A 438 61.15 9.75 12.67
C ILE A 438 60.58 8.33 12.77
N GLU A 439 61.30 7.41 13.42
CA GLU A 439 60.84 6.03 13.63
C GLU A 439 59.54 5.98 14.46
N ALA A 440 59.48 6.75 15.55
CA ALA A 440 58.27 6.86 16.37
C ALA A 440 57.08 7.45 15.59
N PHE A 441 57.32 8.43 14.72
CA PHE A 441 56.29 9.02 13.89
C PHE A 441 55.81 8.07 12.78
N ALA A 442 56.69 7.27 12.18
CA ALA A 442 56.30 6.23 11.23
C ALA A 442 55.27 5.25 11.84
N LYS A 443 55.46 4.85 13.10
CA LYS A 443 54.45 4.05 13.82
C LYS A 443 53.14 4.82 14.03
N THR A 444 53.22 6.12 14.32
CA THR A 444 52.03 6.99 14.44
C THR A 444 51.26 7.07 13.13
N ILE A 445 51.94 7.07 11.97
CA ILE A 445 51.31 7.05 10.64
C ILE A 445 50.51 5.76 10.45
N GLU A 446 51.06 4.61 10.83
CA GLU A 446 50.33 3.32 10.75
C GLU A 446 49.04 3.35 11.59
N GLU A 447 49.11 3.88 12.81
CA GLU A 447 47.95 4.03 13.70
C GLU A 447 46.88 4.97 13.10
N VAL A 448 47.31 6.10 12.55
CA VAL A 448 46.42 7.08 11.89
C VAL A 448 45.76 6.46 10.65
N ASN A 449 46.52 5.77 9.81
CA ASN A 449 45.99 5.11 8.62
C ASN A 449 44.99 4.01 8.97
N SER A 450 45.27 3.21 10.01
CA SER A 450 44.33 2.21 10.52
C SER A 450 43.03 2.86 11.02
N HIS A 451 43.12 3.95 11.78
CA HIS A 451 41.95 4.69 12.25
C HIS A 451 41.12 5.24 11.09
N ILE A 452 41.76 5.90 10.11
CA ILE A 452 41.07 6.44 8.92
C ILE A 452 40.41 5.32 8.13
N ALA A 453 41.07 4.18 7.94
CA ALA A 453 40.48 3.04 7.22
C ALA A 453 39.22 2.50 7.90
N ASN A 454 39.18 2.49 9.23
CA ASN A 454 38.00 2.07 9.99
C ASN A 454 36.85 3.09 9.89
N GLU A 455 37.14 4.39 10.05
CA GLU A 455 36.13 5.46 10.01
C GLU A 455 35.61 5.73 8.58
N THR A 456 36.39 5.38 7.55
CA THR A 456 36.03 5.51 6.13
C THR A 456 35.63 4.17 5.50
N ASN A 457 35.04 3.27 6.28
CA ASN A 457 34.55 2.00 5.77
C ASN A 457 33.39 2.23 4.80
N LEU A 458 33.53 1.73 3.56
CA LEU A 458 32.52 1.82 2.51
C LEU A 458 31.15 1.29 2.97
N SER A 459 31.15 0.17 3.71
CA SER A 459 29.94 -0.49 4.21
C SER A 459 29.10 0.43 5.09
N TYR A 460 29.72 1.33 5.86
CA TYR A 460 28.98 2.29 6.68
C TYR A 460 28.18 3.28 5.81
N PHE A 461 28.79 3.79 4.74
CA PHE A 461 28.13 4.71 3.82
C PHE A 461 27.03 4.03 3.02
N GLU A 462 27.24 2.78 2.62
CA GLU A 462 26.22 1.96 1.95
C GLU A 462 25.00 1.75 2.86
N GLU A 463 25.19 1.37 4.12
CA GLU A 463 24.10 1.18 5.08
C GLU A 463 23.30 2.46 5.33
N GLU A 464 23.98 3.59 5.49
CA GLU A 464 23.32 4.89 5.71
C GLU A 464 22.54 5.33 4.46
N PHE A 465 23.07 5.08 3.27
CA PHE A 465 22.34 5.34 2.03
C PHE A 465 21.10 4.44 1.89
N ILE A 466 21.22 3.15 2.18
CA ILE A 466 20.11 2.19 2.10
C ILE A 466 18.96 2.61 3.03
N LYS A 467 19.26 3.05 4.27
CA LYS A 467 18.24 3.56 5.20
C LYS A 467 17.48 4.74 4.61
N LEU A 468 18.19 5.72 4.06
CA LEU A 468 17.57 6.89 3.41
C LEU A 468 16.71 6.47 2.21
N ASN A 469 17.19 5.55 1.39
CA ASN A 469 16.44 5.08 0.22
C ASN A 469 15.12 4.39 0.62
N ILE A 470 15.13 3.56 1.67
CA ILE A 470 13.93 2.92 2.22
C ILE A 470 12.93 3.96 2.74
N GLU A 471 13.40 5.02 3.40
CA GLU A 471 12.52 6.10 3.85
C GLU A 471 11.85 6.82 2.67
N ILE A 472 12.61 7.15 1.61
CA ILE A 472 12.07 7.81 0.41
C ILE A 472 11.05 6.91 -0.28
N TYR A 473 11.35 5.62 -0.44
CA TYR A 473 10.45 4.62 -1.02
C TYR A 473 9.10 4.60 -0.28
N ASN A 474 9.15 4.47 1.05
CA ASN A 474 7.94 4.40 1.87
C ASN A 474 7.12 5.69 1.82
N ARG A 475 7.75 6.87 1.81
CA ARG A 475 7.04 8.14 1.66
C ARG A 475 6.40 8.27 0.28
N PHE A 476 7.16 7.97 -0.78
CA PHE A 476 6.67 8.04 -2.15
C PHE A 476 5.42 7.19 -2.35
N ILE A 477 5.44 5.92 -1.93
CA ILE A 477 4.26 5.06 -2.06
C ILE A 477 3.07 5.63 -1.29
N ASN A 478 3.26 6.03 -0.03
CA ASN A 478 2.17 6.52 0.81
C ASN A 478 1.55 7.83 0.33
N GLU A 479 2.35 8.73 -0.25
CA GLU A 479 1.87 10.01 -0.78
C GLU A 479 1.26 9.86 -2.18
N ALA A 480 1.90 9.09 -3.06
CA ALA A 480 1.43 8.88 -4.43
C ALA A 480 0.13 8.09 -4.51
N VAL A 481 -0.17 7.28 -3.48
CA VAL A 481 -1.46 6.62 -3.29
C VAL A 481 -2.60 7.62 -3.00
N LYS A 482 -2.30 8.76 -2.37
CA LYS A 482 -3.28 9.71 -1.84
C LYS A 482 -3.60 10.88 -2.77
N GLU A 483 -2.80 11.09 -3.83
CA GLU A 483 -2.89 12.27 -4.69
C GLU A 483 -3.37 11.98 -6.12
N TYR A 484 -4.33 12.81 -6.57
CA TYR A 484 -4.85 13.01 -7.93
C TYR A 484 -5.40 11.80 -8.73
N SER A 485 -6.21 12.13 -9.74
CA SER A 485 -6.59 11.17 -10.78
C SER A 485 -5.36 10.88 -11.66
N ILE A 486 -5.03 9.61 -11.85
CA ILE A 486 -3.85 9.12 -12.60
C ILE A 486 -3.89 9.55 -14.10
N GLU A 487 -5.04 10.06 -14.55
CA GLU A 487 -5.32 10.47 -15.91
C GLU A 487 -4.82 11.90 -16.23
N GLU A 488 -4.52 12.73 -15.22
CA GLU A 488 -4.05 14.10 -15.45
C GLU A 488 -2.54 14.15 -15.72
N GLU A 489 -2.13 14.94 -16.72
CA GLU A 489 -0.71 15.27 -17.00
C GLU A 489 0.03 15.81 -15.75
N GLY A 490 -0.72 16.32 -14.77
CA GLY A 490 -0.20 16.78 -13.48
C GLY A 490 0.47 15.68 -12.64
N PHE A 491 0.02 14.42 -12.70
CA PHE A 491 0.58 13.33 -11.89
C PHE A 491 2.05 13.06 -12.23
N PHE A 492 2.37 12.99 -13.53
CA PHE A 492 3.75 12.74 -13.98
C PHE A 492 4.70 13.85 -13.53
N ASN A 493 4.29 15.10 -13.70
CA ASN A 493 5.10 16.24 -13.32
C ASN A 493 5.30 16.30 -11.80
N TRP A 494 4.22 16.12 -11.03
CA TRP A 494 4.29 16.06 -9.58
C TRP A 494 5.20 14.92 -9.09
N ALA A 495 5.00 13.69 -9.57
CA ALA A 495 5.76 12.53 -9.10
C ALA A 495 7.26 12.64 -9.41
N GLN A 496 7.60 13.20 -10.58
CA GLN A 496 9.00 13.49 -10.92
C GLN A 496 9.57 14.59 -10.03
N GLU A 497 8.87 15.71 -9.85
CA GLU A 497 9.31 16.81 -8.98
C GLU A 497 9.48 16.36 -7.53
N TYR A 498 8.56 15.54 -7.03
CA TYR A 498 8.61 14.96 -5.69
C TYR A 498 9.85 14.09 -5.51
N LEU A 499 10.04 13.08 -6.38
CA LEU A 499 11.18 12.17 -6.29
C LEU A 499 12.50 12.94 -6.40
N ASN A 500 12.60 13.89 -7.35
CA ASN A 500 13.78 14.72 -7.49
C ASN A 500 14.07 15.48 -6.19
N LYS A 501 13.06 16.14 -5.62
CA LYS A 501 13.22 16.91 -4.38
C LYS A 501 13.63 16.03 -3.18
N GLU A 502 12.97 14.90 -2.96
CA GLU A 502 13.28 14.01 -1.83
C GLU A 502 14.70 13.45 -1.93
N TYR A 503 15.11 13.00 -3.12
CA TYR A 503 16.49 12.57 -3.34
C TYR A 503 17.47 13.74 -3.14
N GLU A 504 17.20 14.92 -3.70
CA GLU A 504 18.04 16.12 -3.53
C GLU A 504 18.29 16.48 -2.06
N GLU A 505 17.23 16.51 -1.25
CA GLU A 505 17.33 16.81 0.17
C GLU A 505 18.10 15.72 0.93
N ALA A 506 17.82 14.44 0.66
CA ALA A 506 18.53 13.32 1.26
C ALA A 506 20.02 13.31 0.90
N PHE A 507 20.36 13.56 -0.37
CA PHE A 507 21.74 13.69 -0.83
C PHE A 507 22.45 14.84 -0.14
N ALA A 508 21.81 16.00 0.01
CA ALA A 508 22.42 17.15 0.66
C ALA A 508 22.74 16.87 2.13
N LEU A 509 21.85 16.17 2.85
CA LEU A 509 22.08 15.75 4.23
C LEU A 509 23.25 14.76 4.32
N PHE A 510 23.31 13.81 3.41
CA PHE A 510 24.35 12.78 3.38
C PHE A 510 25.72 13.35 2.99
N ASP A 511 25.78 14.20 1.96
CA ASP A 511 26.97 14.96 1.55
C ASP A 511 27.54 15.76 2.73
N ASN A 512 26.69 16.45 3.49
CA ASN A 512 27.13 17.23 4.65
C ASN A 512 27.70 16.32 5.75
N LYS A 513 27.09 15.17 6.00
CA LYS A 513 27.58 14.19 6.96
C LYS A 513 28.97 13.68 6.59
N VAL A 514 29.19 13.36 5.31
CA VAL A 514 30.50 12.91 4.81
C VAL A 514 31.53 14.02 4.88
N LYS A 515 31.21 15.24 4.42
CA LYS A 515 32.13 16.38 4.52
C LYS A 515 32.58 16.64 5.95
N ASN A 516 31.65 16.64 6.90
CA ASN A 516 31.97 16.83 8.32
C ASN A 516 32.88 15.73 8.87
N LEU A 517 32.66 14.47 8.47
CA LEU A 517 33.52 13.36 8.85
C LEU A 517 34.93 13.51 8.29
N LEU A 518 35.06 13.76 6.98
CA LEU A 518 36.36 13.92 6.31
C LEU A 518 37.12 15.13 6.87
N GLU A 519 36.44 16.25 7.11
CA GLU A 519 37.06 17.44 7.71
C GLU A 519 37.56 17.14 9.14
N LYS A 520 36.78 16.41 9.95
CA LYS A 520 37.20 16.02 11.29
C LYS A 520 38.47 15.16 11.25
N LEU A 521 38.51 14.14 10.39
CA LEU A 521 39.69 13.29 10.22
C LEU A 521 40.90 14.11 9.76
N TYR A 522 40.72 15.03 8.82
CA TYR A 522 41.77 15.91 8.34
C TYR A 522 42.33 16.82 9.45
N GLN A 523 41.46 17.39 10.29
CA GLN A 523 41.87 18.19 11.43
C GLN A 523 42.66 17.37 12.46
N GLU A 524 42.28 16.11 12.70
CA GLU A 524 43.00 15.21 13.59
C GLU A 524 44.40 14.88 13.07
N VAL A 525 44.55 14.63 11.78
CA VAL A 525 45.86 14.43 11.12
C VAL A 525 46.73 15.68 11.25
N ASN A 526 46.19 16.86 10.94
CA ASN A 526 46.94 18.11 11.06
C ASN A 526 47.41 18.36 12.50
N ARG A 527 46.62 18.01 13.51
CA ARG A 527 47.05 18.09 14.91
C ARG A 527 48.24 17.19 15.21
N LYS A 528 48.27 15.98 14.65
CA LYS A 528 49.40 15.04 14.80
C LYS A 528 50.66 15.56 14.11
N ILE A 529 50.52 16.09 12.89
CA ILE A 529 51.60 16.73 12.14
C ILE A 529 52.16 17.93 12.92
N ASN A 530 51.29 18.85 13.34
CA ASN A 530 51.72 20.06 14.06
C ASN A 530 52.41 19.72 15.38
N LYS A 531 51.90 18.70 16.10
CA LYS A 531 52.56 18.19 17.30
C LYS A 531 53.95 17.65 16.98
N PHE A 532 54.07 16.84 15.93
CA PHE A 532 55.35 16.26 15.52
C PHE A 532 56.38 17.33 15.14
N LEU A 533 55.99 18.27 14.27
CA LEU A 533 56.82 19.40 13.88
C LEU A 533 57.27 20.21 15.10
N LYS A 534 56.35 20.54 16.01
CA LYS A 534 56.63 21.35 17.18
C LYS A 534 57.59 20.68 18.17
N GLU A 535 57.29 19.43 18.55
CA GLU A 535 57.95 18.77 19.68
C GLU A 535 59.27 18.12 19.27
N TYR A 536 59.45 17.76 17.99
CA TYR A 536 60.58 16.91 17.59
C TYR A 536 61.45 17.51 16.49
N LEU A 537 60.88 18.16 15.47
CA LEU A 537 61.71 18.73 14.39
C LEU A 537 62.13 20.17 14.69
N LEU A 538 61.16 21.08 14.79
CA LEU A 538 61.41 22.51 14.91
C LEU A 538 61.98 22.88 16.28
N PHE A 539 61.70 22.08 17.31
CA PHE A 539 62.40 22.19 18.59
C PHE A 539 63.91 21.95 18.44
N GLU A 540 64.32 20.92 17.70
CA GLU A 540 65.73 20.61 17.48
C GLU A 540 66.42 21.63 16.58
N VAL A 541 65.72 22.16 15.57
CA VAL A 541 66.22 23.27 14.75
C VAL A 541 66.36 24.56 15.60
N SER A 542 65.36 24.92 16.40
CA SER A 542 65.40 26.12 17.24
C SER A 542 66.52 26.07 18.28
N THR A 543 66.73 24.91 18.90
CA THR A 543 67.84 24.72 19.85
C THR A 543 69.20 24.61 19.15
N TYR A 544 69.25 24.25 17.86
CA TYR A 544 70.46 24.41 17.05
C TYR A 544 70.79 25.89 16.79
N GLU A 545 69.78 26.74 16.52
CA GLU A 545 69.98 28.18 16.38
C GLU A 545 70.60 28.80 17.65
N GLU A 546 70.25 28.30 18.84
CA GLU A 546 70.89 28.73 20.09
C GLU A 546 72.40 28.44 20.09
N ILE A 547 72.81 27.27 19.59
CA ILE A 547 74.22 26.91 19.47
C ILE A 547 74.94 27.88 18.52
N VAL A 548 74.31 28.20 17.39
CA VAL A 548 74.84 29.18 16.43
C VAL A 548 74.99 30.55 17.10
N ASN A 549 73.96 31.00 17.83
CA ASN A 549 73.94 32.33 18.42
C ASN A 549 74.89 32.49 19.63
N TYR A 550 75.10 31.44 20.44
CA TYR A 550 75.89 31.53 21.67
C TYR A 550 77.30 30.91 21.57
N SER A 551 77.42 29.76 20.92
CA SER A 551 78.69 29.00 20.84
C SER A 551 79.49 29.39 19.61
N VAL A 552 78.86 29.43 18.44
CA VAL A 552 79.54 29.76 17.17
C VAL A 552 79.92 31.24 17.12
N SER A 553 79.12 32.13 17.69
CA SER A 553 79.46 33.55 17.83
C SER A 553 80.79 33.79 18.55
N ARG A 554 81.20 32.92 19.50
CA ARG A 554 82.51 33.02 20.17
C ARG A 554 83.65 32.59 19.26
N LEU A 555 83.41 31.58 18.41
CA LEU A 555 84.39 31.10 17.43
C LEU A 555 84.68 32.14 16.34
N ARG A 556 83.72 33.03 16.04
CA ARG A 556 83.88 34.14 15.10
C ARG A 556 84.93 35.18 15.54
N GLU A 557 85.33 35.19 16.82
CA GLU A 557 86.37 36.09 17.34
C GLU A 557 87.79 35.54 17.14
N GLU A 558 87.92 34.26 16.76
CA GLU A 558 89.20 33.59 16.52
C GLU A 558 89.70 33.83 15.08
N THR A 559 91.01 33.92 14.89
CA THR A 559 91.64 34.18 13.59
C THR A 559 92.29 32.94 12.95
N ASP A 560 92.07 31.76 13.51
CA ASP A 560 92.57 30.49 12.96
C ASP A 560 91.80 30.16 11.66
N ASP A 561 92.53 29.87 10.58
CA ASP A 561 91.97 29.53 9.27
C ASP A 561 91.04 28.30 9.36
N PHE A 562 91.37 27.31 10.21
CA PHE A 562 90.52 26.14 10.43
C PHE A 562 89.20 26.51 11.10
N VAL A 563 89.24 27.37 12.13
CA VAL A 563 88.04 27.82 12.83
C VAL A 563 87.18 28.69 11.91
N THR A 564 87.81 29.51 11.07
CA THR A 564 87.13 30.31 10.05
C THR A 564 86.39 29.43 9.04
N GLU A 565 87.03 28.36 8.55
CA GLU A 565 86.42 27.36 7.66
C GLU A 565 85.27 26.62 8.36
N TYR A 566 85.44 26.24 9.63
CA TYR A 566 84.41 25.58 10.42
C TYR A 566 83.15 26.46 10.60
N VAL A 567 83.34 27.73 10.96
CA VAL A 567 82.25 28.71 11.08
C VAL A 567 81.53 28.89 9.74
N ALA A 568 82.27 29.00 8.62
CA ALA A 568 81.67 29.12 7.30
C ALA A 568 80.81 27.89 6.91
N ASN A 569 81.24 26.68 7.32
CA ASN A 569 80.46 25.46 7.11
C ASN A 569 79.18 25.41 7.96
N ILE A 570 79.21 25.96 9.19
CA ILE A 570 78.01 26.12 10.02
C ILE A 570 77.04 27.13 9.41
N ASP A 571 77.53 28.27 8.92
CA ASP A 571 76.69 29.28 8.28
C ASP A 571 76.03 28.69 7.01
N LYS A 572 76.76 27.88 6.24
CA LYS A 572 76.22 27.14 5.10
C LYS A 572 75.15 26.12 5.51
N LEU A 573 75.38 25.36 6.58
CA LEU A 573 74.39 24.42 7.14
C LEU A 573 73.11 25.16 7.53
N THR A 574 73.24 26.31 8.19
CA THR A 574 72.10 27.14 8.61
C THR A 574 71.26 27.59 7.40
N LEU A 575 71.91 28.08 6.33
CA LEU A 575 71.22 28.45 5.09
C LEU A 575 70.51 27.25 4.45
N CYS A 576 71.17 26.09 4.37
CA CYS A 576 70.56 24.89 3.81
C CYS A 576 69.35 24.40 4.63
N LEU A 577 69.40 24.51 5.97
CA LEU A 577 68.26 24.21 6.83
C LEU A 577 67.10 25.17 6.57
N GLU A 578 67.37 26.47 6.47
CA GLU A 578 66.34 27.46 6.19
C GLU A 578 65.65 27.24 4.84
N ASP A 579 66.44 26.97 3.79
CA ASP A 579 65.92 26.69 2.46
C ASP A 579 65.09 25.40 2.45
N THR A 580 65.55 24.36 3.16
CA THR A 580 64.80 23.10 3.30
C THR A 580 63.47 23.32 4.02
N LEU A 581 63.41 24.14 5.06
CA LEU A 581 62.16 24.44 5.75
C LEU A 581 61.18 25.22 4.85
N LYS A 582 61.67 26.18 4.05
CA LYS A 582 60.85 26.92 3.08
C LYS A 582 60.30 26.03 1.97
N GLU A 583 61.08 25.07 1.48
CA GLU A 583 60.64 24.08 0.48
C GLU A 583 59.38 23.31 0.93
N TYR A 584 59.23 23.11 2.23
CA TYR A 584 58.08 22.42 2.84
C TYR A 584 57.07 23.38 3.47
N GLU A 585 57.00 24.62 2.97
CA GLU A 585 56.01 25.63 3.35
C GLU A 585 56.06 26.05 4.83
N ILE A 586 57.23 25.94 5.47
CA ILE A 586 57.46 26.46 6.82
C ILE A 586 58.02 27.88 6.70
N GLU A 587 57.24 28.85 7.20
CA GLU A 587 57.62 30.25 7.24
C GLU A 587 58.30 30.62 8.55
N PHE A 588 59.23 31.58 8.49
CA PHE A 588 59.96 32.08 9.66
C PHE A 588 59.27 33.30 10.26
N VAL A 589 59.18 33.30 11.58
CA VAL A 589 58.76 34.45 12.39
C VAL A 589 60.00 35.05 13.03
N GLU A 590 60.53 36.10 12.42
CA GLU A 590 61.75 36.77 12.87
C GLU A 590 61.47 38.27 13.04
N PRO A 591 61.02 38.71 14.22
CA PRO A 591 60.74 40.12 14.44
C PRO A 591 62.04 40.93 14.44
N VAL A 592 61.97 42.16 13.92
CA VAL A 592 63.12 43.07 13.88
C VAL A 592 63.16 43.95 15.12
N PRO A 593 64.34 44.49 15.50
CA PRO A 593 64.42 45.45 16.58
C PRO A 593 63.44 46.63 16.39
N HIS A 594 62.75 47.02 17.45
CA HIS A 594 61.64 47.99 17.51
C HIS A 594 60.25 47.48 17.12
N ASP A 595 60.09 46.23 16.68
CA ASP A 595 58.76 45.65 16.51
C ASP A 595 58.03 45.53 17.85
N MET A 596 56.72 45.71 17.84
CA MET A 596 55.89 45.52 19.04
C MET A 596 55.72 44.03 19.35
N PHE A 597 55.88 43.65 20.61
CA PHE A 597 55.64 42.29 21.06
C PHE A 597 54.20 41.82 20.77
N ASN A 598 54.08 40.67 20.09
CA ASN A 598 52.82 39.98 19.82
C ASN A 598 52.79 38.64 20.56
N GLY A 599 51.98 38.52 21.61
CA GLY A 599 51.88 37.29 22.40
C GLY A 599 51.36 36.06 21.64
N ARG A 600 50.82 36.23 20.42
CA ARG A 600 50.46 35.12 19.54
C ARG A 600 51.68 34.49 18.85
N GLU A 601 52.68 35.30 18.52
CA GLU A 601 53.80 34.91 17.65
C GLU A 601 55.14 34.87 18.40
N HIS A 602 55.24 35.60 19.51
CA HIS A 602 56.49 35.81 20.24
C HIS A 602 56.39 35.30 21.69
N GLU A 603 57.51 34.86 22.23
CA GLU A 603 57.71 34.47 23.63
C GLU A 603 58.87 35.29 24.23
N VAL A 604 58.60 35.99 25.34
CA VAL A 604 59.62 36.82 26.00
C VAL A 604 60.44 35.97 26.96
N LEU A 605 61.70 35.68 26.59
CA LEU A 605 62.63 34.97 27.47
C LEU A 605 63.25 35.90 28.51
N MET A 606 63.44 37.17 28.16
CA MET A 606 64.06 38.16 29.04
C MET A 606 63.50 39.56 28.79
N ALA A 607 63.34 40.33 29.87
CA ALA A 607 62.94 41.73 29.80
C ALA A 607 64.06 42.63 30.33
N GLU A 608 64.55 43.55 29.50
CA GLU A 608 65.67 44.43 29.81
C GLU A 608 65.27 45.90 29.70
N VAL A 609 65.99 46.79 30.38
CA VAL A 609 65.87 48.24 30.14
C VAL A 609 67.00 48.64 29.21
N LYS A 610 66.66 49.08 27.99
CA LYS A 610 67.64 49.52 27.00
C LYS A 610 67.31 50.92 26.48
N GLU A 611 68.29 51.81 26.54
CA GLU A 611 68.14 53.18 26.05
C GLU A 611 67.83 53.17 24.54
N GLY A 612 66.81 53.92 24.13
CA GLY A 612 66.33 53.97 22.75
C GLY A 612 65.17 53.02 22.39
N PHE A 613 64.72 52.15 23.30
CA PHE A 613 63.58 51.24 23.09
C PHE A 613 62.38 51.63 23.97
N LYS A 614 61.16 51.47 23.46
CA LYS A 614 59.93 51.67 24.25
C LYS A 614 59.49 50.38 24.92
N LYS A 615 58.76 50.49 26.03
CA LYS A 615 58.16 49.35 26.72
C LYS A 615 57.34 48.47 25.76
N GLY A 616 57.66 47.18 25.72
CA GLY A 616 57.02 46.20 24.84
C GLY A 616 57.59 46.12 23.43
N GLU A 617 58.57 46.96 23.06
CA GLU A 617 59.33 46.80 21.82
C GLU A 617 60.36 45.67 21.97
N ILE A 618 60.60 44.95 20.87
CA ILE A 618 61.58 43.88 20.77
C ILE A 618 62.97 44.49 20.63
N ILE A 619 63.88 44.07 21.51
CA ILE A 619 65.28 44.50 21.53
C ILE A 619 66.12 43.65 20.59
N LYS A 620 65.91 42.32 20.64
CA LYS A 620 66.57 41.34 19.76
C LYS A 620 65.78 40.03 19.74
N THR A 621 65.90 39.30 18.64
CA THR A 621 65.42 37.94 18.48
C THR A 621 66.55 36.98 18.86
N LEU A 622 66.23 35.98 19.69
CA LEU A 622 67.15 34.94 20.15
C LEU A 622 67.03 33.69 19.29
N ASN A 623 65.81 33.19 19.09
CA ASN A 623 65.54 32.09 18.16
C ASN A 623 64.36 32.50 17.28
N LYS A 624 64.36 32.03 16.03
CA LYS A 624 63.25 32.25 15.11
C LYS A 624 62.03 31.45 15.57
N GLY A 625 60.85 32.00 15.30
CA GLY A 625 59.61 31.25 15.35
C GLY A 625 59.31 30.61 14.00
N TYR A 626 58.39 29.67 13.98
CA TYR A 626 58.04 28.91 12.79
C TYR A 626 56.52 28.81 12.64
N ARG A 627 56.03 29.07 11.43
CA ARG A 627 54.62 29.01 11.03
C ARG A 627 54.46 27.96 9.94
N PHE A 628 53.41 27.16 10.04
CA PHE A 628 53.04 26.14 9.06
C PHE A 628 51.52 26.16 8.89
N ASN A 629 51.02 26.19 7.65
CA ASN A 629 49.58 26.28 7.33
C ASN A 629 48.85 27.39 8.13
N ASP A 630 49.39 28.61 8.11
CA ASP A 630 48.87 29.78 8.86
C ASP A 630 48.81 29.62 10.39
N GLN A 631 49.36 28.55 10.95
CA GLN A 631 49.42 28.30 12.38
C GLN A 631 50.84 28.48 12.92
N ILE A 632 50.97 29.21 14.03
CA ILE A 632 52.23 29.33 14.75
C ILE A 632 52.51 27.99 15.45
N ILE A 633 53.51 27.27 14.97
CA ILE A 633 53.93 25.97 15.52
C ILE A 633 54.86 26.20 16.70
N LEU A 634 55.84 27.09 16.53
CA LEU A 634 56.78 27.49 17.57
C LEU A 634 56.93 29.03 17.55
N LYS A 635 56.91 29.66 18.72
CA LYS A 635 57.01 31.12 18.84
C LYS A 635 58.45 31.58 18.74
N ALA A 636 58.65 32.81 18.26
CA ALA A 636 59.96 33.43 18.26
C ALA A 636 60.36 33.83 19.68
N ASN A 637 61.54 33.41 20.11
CA ASN A 637 62.09 33.78 21.41
C ASN A 637 62.73 35.16 21.32
N VAL A 638 62.26 36.12 22.12
CA VAL A 638 62.69 37.51 22.03
C VAL A 638 63.11 38.08 23.38
N VAL A 639 63.97 39.09 23.35
CA VAL A 639 64.22 40.00 24.47
C VAL A 639 63.39 41.25 24.24
N ALA A 640 62.53 41.61 25.20
CA ALA A 640 61.65 42.78 25.09
C ALA A 640 62.05 43.88 26.08
N CYS A 641 61.76 45.13 25.76
CA CYS A 641 62.03 46.24 26.69
C CYS A 641 60.97 46.31 27.80
N LYS A 642 61.42 46.43 29.05
CA LYS A 642 60.57 46.45 30.26
C LYS A 642 59.85 47.78 30.50
#